data_AF-I2PZ00-F1
#
_entry.id   AF-I2PZ00-F1
#
_cell.length_a   1.000
_cell.length_b   1.000
_cell.length_c   1.000
_cell.angle_alpha   90.00
_cell.angle_beta   90.00
_cell.angle_gamma   90.00
#
_symmetry.space_group_name_H-M   'P 1'
#
loop_
_entity.id
_entity.type
_entity.pdbx_description
1 polymer ?
#
loop_
_entity_poly.entity_id
_entity_poly.type
_entity_poly.pdbx_seq_one_letter_code
_entity_poly.pdbx_strand_id
1 'polypeptide(L)'
;MHRPAAFPVVVLLFFFSLAFPQRSPADEQSEYDQAVVEAQANARNPSAWSVDNLKVITGPGSGDGNTYVGGKLVAATFTKESYNLGAFAGGPGLVYGTAATSATWVTIGGELKSHLAGLGVTAANVQLETSRALGMSATNSNNMIVEMLVTPDVNTIARPTKDPAVAAEPRSLGTNAAFVQPAGMSDGSFANFKAYYANWLAEAYGPSHFPWTQLGYTYLWGQGDALANIRGLSEFILPGGTSYTVYAMYPLTSYLYTTGNGSGDFHVTGDLDTLWAGRLFQPRGDTVRLDPGATVSGGQGLLVSSPGYTVVNNGTITGTTTTKFGLSGTQDMAVLFLGQTPTASALAAPAGSTNTLLNTGSIDSPGTAVRALAGDTVIRNIGSIAGGEYAVRTGDGADRLVVAGGLLSGRVDLGGGVDSLTATGTSTLAFSLSPLGTTPAPVQNVEVVRLGPGTSLALTFEKTGYVANAQTYTLINAQSLSVPASGLPVTSDLPMVRGVAVSDGANLTVTGLRDMGWYTRAAADHSLGAALDAAAATVNPAMEGLLGLLDRCGDPTGATAQLGPGPQTRATVLVVDAASAFSSAFAGRMRGLRGQSGEARGLRPAGFLDQDPGAGDLGDVSRSALSGRIEFGPSAWRAALPAGGGATPETVAEGRLEAFGSLYGGHGLGRAGGGAPGYDSDLTGAMGGVGIRALPGLRLGMLGGYAWSRADFTAGGGKSDDHIWRIGPYASFDFAPYAVDALLTYGAHQVHAERPIPFWGATANSQSTMRDLLAYLRAGRTVDLGAAFVAEPFLEAQYLRLFRQAYGESGAGAANLLFPAADSASLTSVLGLRLAKTFEWGNLALEPDVWGGWRHEYADVNPRVTAAFEGAPGQGFAAPGGNADRDQARFGAGLSLRASGGRSLSVRLDNTAGATRSDTALAVGVRLTF
;
A
#
# COMPACT_ATOMS: atom_id res chain seq x y z
N MET A 1 26.59 23.17 -15.61
CA MET A 1 27.57 22.44 -16.45
C MET A 1 27.07 21.03 -16.67
N HIS A 2 27.15 20.55 -17.92
CA HIS A 2 26.50 19.34 -18.45
C HIS A 2 26.97 18.01 -17.84
N ARG A 3 25.98 17.13 -17.55
CA ARG A 3 25.81 15.66 -17.80
C ARG A 3 27.04 14.73 -18.00
N PRO A 4 26.93 13.40 -17.74
CA PRO A 4 25.70 12.59 -17.88
C PRO A 4 25.38 11.56 -16.78
N ALA A 5 24.14 11.05 -16.90
CA ALA A 5 23.46 10.04 -16.11
C ALA A 5 23.79 8.60 -16.57
N ALA A 6 23.59 7.63 -15.67
CA ALA A 6 23.44 6.22 -16.00
C ALA A 6 22.16 5.69 -15.34
N PHE A 7 21.16 5.41 -16.18
CA PHE A 7 19.92 4.69 -15.84
C PHE A 7 20.16 3.18 -16.04
N PRO A 8 19.55 2.28 -15.24
CA PRO A 8 19.57 0.86 -15.51
C PRO A 8 18.55 0.50 -16.61
N VAL A 9 19.00 -0.40 -17.49
CA VAL A 9 18.32 -0.91 -18.67
C VAL A 9 17.09 -1.73 -18.27
N VAL A 10 15.90 -1.21 -18.56
CA VAL A 10 14.66 -1.99 -18.65
C VAL A 10 14.61 -2.58 -20.05
N VAL A 11 14.66 -3.92 -20.14
CA VAL A 11 14.45 -4.67 -21.38
C VAL A 11 12.96 -4.57 -21.72
N LEU A 12 12.61 -3.62 -22.59
CA LEU A 12 11.32 -3.57 -23.26
C LEU A 12 11.36 -4.60 -24.40
N LEU A 13 10.74 -5.76 -24.19
CA LEU A 13 10.40 -6.71 -25.25
C LEU A 13 9.39 -6.04 -26.19
N PHE A 14 9.89 -5.43 -27.26
CA PHE A 14 9.08 -5.05 -28.41
C PHE A 14 8.56 -6.33 -29.08
N PHE A 15 7.34 -6.73 -28.75
CA PHE A 15 6.56 -7.62 -29.58
C PHE A 15 6.28 -6.92 -30.91
N PHE A 16 6.99 -7.34 -31.97
CA PHE A 16 6.50 -7.18 -33.33
C PHE A 16 5.29 -8.11 -33.50
N SER A 17 4.13 -7.65 -33.05
CA SER A 17 2.87 -8.15 -33.58
C SER A 17 2.76 -7.64 -35.01
N LEU A 18 2.82 -8.55 -35.98
CA LEU A 18 2.27 -8.31 -37.31
C LEU A 18 0.77 -8.05 -37.11
N ALA A 19 0.41 -6.80 -36.86
CA ALA A 19 -0.96 -6.35 -36.79
C ALA A 19 -1.54 -6.45 -38.21
N PHE A 20 -2.27 -7.54 -38.46
CA PHE A 20 -3.30 -7.50 -39.50
C PHE A 20 -4.20 -6.30 -39.21
N PRO A 21 -4.54 -5.46 -40.20
CA PRO A 21 -5.40 -4.30 -39.97
C PRO A 21 -6.75 -4.80 -39.42
N GLN A 22 -7.05 -4.45 -38.16
CA GLN A 22 -8.39 -4.64 -37.62
C GLN A 22 -9.33 -3.67 -38.36
N ARG A 23 -10.39 -4.20 -38.99
CA ARG A 23 -11.41 -3.41 -39.67
C ARG A 23 -12.18 -2.57 -38.64
N SER A 24 -12.55 -1.35 -38.99
CA SER A 24 -13.31 -0.50 -38.06
C SER A 24 -14.81 -0.90 -38.07
N PRO A 25 -15.55 -0.69 -36.97
CA PRO A 25 -17.01 -0.94 -36.95
C PRO A 25 -17.78 -0.16 -38.02
N ALA A 26 -17.27 0.99 -38.46
CA ALA A 26 -17.86 1.77 -39.54
C ALA A 26 -17.69 1.09 -40.90
N ASP A 27 -16.54 0.45 -41.14
CA ASP A 27 -16.28 -0.32 -42.36
C ASP A 27 -17.19 -1.56 -42.41
N GLU A 28 -17.36 -2.27 -41.28
CA GLU A 28 -18.23 -3.45 -41.20
C GLU A 28 -19.71 -3.12 -41.46
N GLN A 29 -20.21 -1.99 -40.92
CA GLN A 29 -21.57 -1.54 -41.21
C GLN A 29 -21.75 -1.15 -42.68
N SER A 30 -20.75 -0.48 -43.29
CA SER A 30 -20.78 -0.13 -44.71
C SER A 30 -20.79 -1.37 -45.62
N GLU A 31 -19.98 -2.39 -45.31
CA GLU A 31 -19.98 -3.67 -46.03
C GLU A 31 -21.34 -4.39 -45.91
N TYR A 32 -21.94 -4.35 -44.72
CA TYR A 32 -23.26 -4.93 -44.47
C TYR A 32 -24.36 -4.21 -45.28
N ASP A 33 -24.37 -2.87 -45.28
CA ASP A 33 -25.34 -2.08 -46.06
C ASP A 33 -25.18 -2.33 -47.57
N GLN A 34 -23.94 -2.44 -48.06
CA GLN A 34 -23.66 -2.80 -49.45
C GLN A 34 -24.18 -4.20 -49.79
N ALA A 35 -23.99 -5.18 -48.91
CA ALA A 35 -24.51 -6.52 -49.09
C ALA A 35 -26.05 -6.54 -49.24
N VAL A 36 -26.79 -5.65 -48.57
CA VAL A 36 -28.25 -5.54 -48.73
C VAL A 36 -28.60 -5.12 -50.17
N VAL A 37 -27.89 -4.12 -50.70
CA VAL A 37 -28.08 -3.62 -52.07
C VAL A 37 -27.75 -4.70 -53.10
N GLU A 38 -26.64 -5.40 -52.92
CA GLU A 38 -26.19 -6.48 -53.81
C GLU A 38 -27.15 -7.68 -53.77
N ALA A 39 -27.56 -8.12 -52.58
CA ALA A 39 -28.55 -9.19 -52.42
C ALA A 39 -29.87 -8.85 -53.13
N GLN A 40 -30.33 -7.59 -53.04
CA GLN A 40 -31.53 -7.14 -53.75
C GLN A 40 -31.35 -7.17 -55.27
N ALA A 41 -30.18 -6.74 -55.77
CA ALA A 41 -29.86 -6.77 -57.20
C ALA A 41 -29.79 -8.21 -57.74
N ASN A 42 -29.14 -9.10 -57.00
CA ASN A 42 -28.99 -10.52 -57.32
C ASN A 42 -30.36 -11.22 -57.34
N ALA A 43 -31.24 -10.91 -56.39
CA ALA A 43 -32.60 -11.43 -56.36
C ALA A 43 -33.45 -10.98 -57.57
N ARG A 44 -33.23 -9.77 -58.10
CA ARG A 44 -33.93 -9.30 -59.31
C ARG A 44 -33.43 -9.99 -60.59
N ASN A 45 -32.16 -10.40 -60.62
CA ASN A 45 -31.48 -11.01 -61.77
C ASN A 45 -30.70 -12.29 -61.38
N PRO A 46 -31.37 -13.40 -61.06
CA PRO A 46 -30.78 -14.54 -60.35
C PRO A 46 -29.80 -15.41 -61.15
N SER A 47 -29.79 -15.33 -62.49
CA SER A 47 -29.10 -16.33 -63.35
C SER A 47 -27.60 -16.53 -63.11
N ALA A 48 -26.86 -15.49 -62.74
CA ALA A 48 -25.43 -15.58 -62.45
C ALA A 48 -25.13 -15.95 -60.98
N TRP A 49 -26.16 -16.02 -60.15
CA TRP A 49 -26.07 -16.12 -58.70
C TRP A 49 -26.75 -17.37 -58.14
N SER A 50 -27.46 -18.13 -58.98
CA SER A 50 -28.07 -19.40 -58.60
C SER A 50 -27.03 -20.50 -58.43
N VAL A 51 -27.27 -21.39 -57.47
CA VAL A 51 -26.46 -22.58 -57.20
C VAL A 51 -27.35 -23.84 -57.23
N ASP A 52 -26.75 -25.00 -57.48
CA ASP A 52 -27.44 -26.29 -57.66
C ASP A 52 -27.05 -27.35 -56.61
N ASN A 53 -26.41 -26.90 -55.52
CA ASN A 53 -25.87 -27.75 -54.46
C ASN A 53 -26.24 -27.22 -53.06
N LEU A 54 -27.51 -26.82 -52.86
CA LEU A 54 -28.04 -26.47 -51.56
C LEU A 54 -28.38 -27.74 -50.77
N LYS A 55 -28.38 -27.64 -49.44
CA LYS A 55 -28.88 -28.73 -48.61
C LYS A 55 -30.34 -29.00 -48.92
N VAL A 56 -30.76 -30.26 -49.05
CA VAL A 56 -32.17 -30.67 -49.24
C VAL A 56 -32.62 -31.57 -48.09
N ILE A 57 -33.92 -31.65 -47.83
CA ILE A 57 -34.54 -32.45 -46.77
C ILE A 57 -35.37 -33.56 -47.44
N THR A 58 -34.79 -34.75 -47.56
CA THR A 58 -35.45 -35.90 -48.24
C THR A 58 -35.89 -36.99 -47.27
N GLY A 59 -35.43 -36.92 -46.01
CA GLY A 59 -35.93 -37.73 -44.90
C GLY A 59 -34.88 -38.67 -44.32
N PRO A 60 -35.20 -39.33 -43.19
CA PRO A 60 -34.25 -40.24 -42.52
C PRO A 60 -33.78 -41.38 -43.43
N GLY A 61 -32.47 -41.64 -43.46
CA GLY A 61 -31.88 -42.76 -44.20
C GLY A 61 -31.78 -42.56 -45.72
N SER A 62 -32.10 -41.37 -46.23
CA SER A 62 -32.03 -41.00 -47.64
C SER A 62 -30.60 -40.78 -48.17
N GLY A 63 -29.65 -40.50 -47.27
CA GLY A 63 -28.29 -40.08 -47.63
C GLY A 63 -28.12 -38.59 -47.89
N ASP A 64 -29.10 -37.74 -47.56
CA ASP A 64 -29.02 -36.27 -47.75
C ASP A 64 -28.02 -35.53 -46.83
N GLY A 65 -27.36 -36.27 -45.94
CA GLY A 65 -26.34 -35.73 -45.04
C GLY A 65 -26.89 -34.85 -43.91
N ASN A 66 -28.21 -34.89 -43.65
CA ASN A 66 -28.80 -34.24 -42.49
C ASN A 66 -28.85 -35.17 -41.27
N THR A 67 -28.90 -34.55 -40.09
CA THR A 67 -29.07 -35.27 -38.82
C THR A 67 -30.55 -35.42 -38.51
N TYR A 68 -31.00 -36.67 -38.33
CA TYR A 68 -32.37 -37.00 -37.93
C TYR A 68 -32.41 -37.75 -36.59
N VAL A 69 -33.35 -37.38 -35.71
CA VAL A 69 -33.55 -38.00 -34.39
C VAL A 69 -35.02 -38.33 -34.23
N GLY A 70 -35.36 -39.61 -34.07
CA GLY A 70 -36.75 -40.06 -33.95
C GLY A 70 -37.62 -39.67 -35.16
N GLY A 71 -37.03 -39.61 -36.35
CA GLY A 71 -37.70 -39.17 -37.58
C GLY A 71 -37.83 -37.65 -37.75
N LYS A 72 -37.42 -36.85 -36.76
CA LYS A 72 -37.40 -35.38 -36.83
C LYS A 72 -36.03 -34.87 -37.29
N LEU A 73 -36.01 -33.76 -38.03
CA LEU A 73 -34.81 -33.08 -38.48
C LEU A 73 -34.20 -32.25 -37.36
N VAL A 74 -32.87 -32.27 -37.23
CA VAL A 74 -32.13 -31.34 -36.37
C VAL A 74 -31.85 -30.06 -37.15
N ALA A 75 -32.47 -28.95 -36.72
CA ALA A 75 -32.28 -27.62 -37.29
C ALA A 75 -31.72 -26.68 -36.22
N ALA A 76 -30.70 -25.88 -36.56
CA ALA A 76 -30.00 -25.01 -35.61
C ALA A 76 -30.33 -23.54 -35.87
N THR A 77 -30.60 -22.78 -34.81
CA THR A 77 -30.78 -21.32 -34.87
C THR A 77 -29.78 -20.61 -33.96
N PHE A 78 -29.38 -19.41 -34.35
CA PHE A 78 -28.52 -18.52 -33.56
C PHE A 78 -29.39 -17.48 -32.86
N THR A 79 -29.38 -17.46 -31.52
CA THR A 79 -30.33 -16.69 -30.69
C THR A 79 -29.68 -16.17 -29.41
N LYS A 80 -30.47 -15.51 -28.56
CA LYS A 80 -30.04 -14.96 -27.26
C LYS A 80 -30.34 -15.91 -26.11
N GLU A 81 -29.40 -16.02 -25.19
CA GLU A 81 -29.59 -16.67 -23.89
C GLU A 81 -30.81 -16.13 -23.14
N SER A 82 -31.01 -14.81 -23.14
CA SER A 82 -32.11 -14.18 -22.40
C SER A 82 -33.50 -14.61 -22.87
N TYR A 83 -33.63 -15.13 -24.09
CA TYR A 83 -34.89 -15.69 -24.60
C TYR A 83 -35.10 -17.16 -24.23
N ASN A 84 -34.06 -17.84 -23.74
CA ASN A 84 -34.03 -19.29 -23.54
C ASN A 84 -33.75 -19.71 -22.09
N LEU A 85 -33.79 -18.80 -21.11
CA LEU A 85 -33.55 -19.14 -19.69
C LEU A 85 -34.53 -20.18 -19.10
N GLY A 86 -35.70 -20.35 -19.72
CA GLY A 86 -36.68 -21.40 -19.37
C GLY A 86 -36.64 -22.65 -20.24
N ALA A 87 -35.75 -22.69 -21.25
CA ALA A 87 -35.63 -23.84 -22.15
C ALA A 87 -34.74 -24.93 -21.55
N PHE A 88 -34.98 -26.18 -21.97
CA PHE A 88 -34.20 -27.34 -21.58
C PHE A 88 -34.23 -28.41 -22.68
N ALA A 89 -33.18 -29.23 -22.80
CA ALA A 89 -33.14 -30.32 -23.76
C ALA A 89 -34.29 -31.32 -23.55
N GLY A 90 -34.99 -31.67 -24.62
CA GLY A 90 -36.22 -32.48 -24.58
C GLY A 90 -37.50 -31.68 -24.29
N GLY A 91 -37.39 -30.40 -23.92
CA GLY A 91 -38.53 -29.53 -23.65
C GLY A 91 -39.27 -29.09 -24.92
N PRO A 92 -40.59 -28.79 -24.82
CA PRO A 92 -41.35 -28.25 -25.95
C PRO A 92 -40.97 -26.80 -26.22
N GLY A 93 -41.02 -26.40 -27.49
CA GLY A 93 -40.85 -25.02 -27.93
C GLY A 93 -41.83 -24.64 -29.03
N LEU A 94 -42.08 -23.34 -29.16
CA LEU A 94 -42.97 -22.76 -30.17
C LEU A 94 -42.27 -21.58 -30.82
N VAL A 95 -42.26 -21.52 -32.15
CA VAL A 95 -41.73 -20.36 -32.87
C VAL A 95 -42.59 -19.14 -32.59
N TYR A 96 -41.96 -18.03 -32.22
CA TYR A 96 -42.64 -16.77 -31.90
C TYR A 96 -43.40 -16.18 -33.10
N GLY A 97 -44.55 -15.55 -32.82
CA GLY A 97 -45.36 -14.83 -33.81
C GLY A 97 -46.31 -15.71 -34.62
N THR A 98 -46.82 -15.19 -35.73
CA THR A 98 -47.78 -15.88 -36.60
C THR A 98 -47.11 -16.35 -37.89
N ALA A 99 -47.59 -17.45 -38.48
CA ALA A 99 -47.06 -18.01 -39.73
C ALA A 99 -47.10 -17.05 -40.93
N ALA A 100 -47.91 -15.98 -40.86
CA ALA A 100 -48.04 -14.97 -41.92
C ALA A 100 -47.09 -13.77 -41.74
N THR A 101 -46.44 -13.62 -40.58
CA THR A 101 -45.65 -12.40 -40.26
C THR A 101 -44.27 -12.70 -39.69
N SER A 102 -44.05 -13.90 -39.16
CA SER A 102 -42.86 -14.22 -38.37
C SER A 102 -42.34 -15.62 -38.69
N ALA A 103 -41.03 -15.81 -38.58
CA ALA A 103 -40.40 -17.11 -38.69
C ALA A 103 -39.07 -17.15 -37.92
N THR A 104 -38.63 -18.35 -37.53
CA THR A 104 -37.25 -18.58 -37.05
C THR A 104 -36.39 -19.09 -38.19
N TRP A 105 -35.27 -18.43 -38.41
CA TRP A 105 -34.27 -18.83 -39.38
C TRP A 105 -33.42 -19.96 -38.82
N VAL A 106 -33.24 -21.01 -39.63
CA VAL A 106 -32.51 -22.21 -39.23
C VAL A 106 -31.55 -22.68 -40.31
N THR A 107 -30.45 -23.29 -39.87
CA THR A 107 -29.51 -24.04 -40.70
C THR A 107 -29.63 -25.53 -40.38
N ILE A 108 -29.27 -26.40 -41.32
CA ILE A 108 -29.45 -27.85 -41.18
C ILE A 108 -28.16 -28.61 -41.51
N GLY A 109 -28.12 -29.90 -41.16
CA GLY A 109 -27.04 -30.81 -41.58
C GLY A 109 -25.63 -30.40 -41.12
N GLY A 110 -25.53 -29.66 -40.01
CA GLY A 110 -24.24 -29.20 -39.46
C GLY A 110 -23.48 -28.20 -40.33
N GLU A 111 -24.17 -27.53 -41.27
CA GLU A 111 -23.56 -26.64 -42.25
C GLU A 111 -22.86 -25.45 -41.59
N LEU A 112 -23.49 -24.80 -40.59
CA LEU A 112 -22.88 -23.71 -39.82
C LEU A 112 -21.58 -24.15 -39.15
N LYS A 113 -21.60 -25.30 -38.45
CA LYS A 113 -20.41 -25.81 -37.77
C LYS A 113 -19.29 -26.15 -38.75
N SER A 114 -19.63 -26.77 -39.89
CA SER A 114 -18.67 -27.11 -40.94
C SER A 114 -18.05 -25.85 -41.56
N HIS A 115 -18.84 -24.81 -41.74
CA HIS A 115 -18.39 -23.51 -42.22
C HIS A 115 -17.40 -22.86 -41.24
N LEU A 116 -17.75 -22.78 -39.95
CA LEU A 116 -16.87 -22.22 -38.91
C LEU A 116 -15.57 -23.03 -38.77
N ALA A 117 -15.64 -24.36 -38.86
CA ALA A 117 -14.45 -25.21 -38.81
C ALA A 117 -13.53 -24.99 -40.02
N GLY A 118 -14.09 -24.83 -41.22
CA GLY A 118 -13.32 -24.56 -42.45
C GLY A 118 -12.57 -23.22 -42.43
N LEU A 119 -13.06 -22.24 -41.67
CA LEU A 119 -12.44 -20.93 -41.51
C LEU A 119 -11.42 -20.85 -40.36
N GLY A 120 -11.32 -21.88 -39.50
CA GLY A 120 -10.43 -21.85 -38.34
C GLY A 120 -10.83 -20.78 -37.30
N VAL A 121 -12.14 -20.57 -37.12
CA VAL A 121 -12.71 -19.55 -36.23
C VAL A 121 -12.33 -19.82 -34.77
N THR A 122 -12.06 -18.75 -34.01
CA THR A 122 -11.73 -18.80 -32.58
C THR A 122 -12.81 -18.07 -31.77
N ALA A 123 -12.79 -18.18 -30.43
CA ALA A 123 -13.72 -17.44 -29.59
C ALA A 123 -13.67 -15.91 -29.81
N ALA A 124 -12.54 -15.36 -30.27
CA ALA A 124 -12.38 -13.92 -30.49
C ALA A 124 -13.20 -13.41 -31.69
N ASN A 125 -13.43 -14.22 -32.72
CA ASN A 125 -14.13 -13.81 -33.94
C ASN A 125 -15.41 -14.61 -34.24
N VAL A 126 -15.76 -15.62 -33.44
CA VAL A 126 -16.94 -16.48 -33.68
C VAL A 126 -18.25 -15.72 -33.78
N GLN A 127 -18.43 -14.65 -33.00
CA GLN A 127 -19.63 -13.80 -33.05
C GLN A 127 -19.80 -13.16 -34.43
N LEU A 128 -18.71 -12.58 -34.94
CA LEU A 128 -18.68 -11.86 -36.21
C LEU A 128 -18.86 -12.84 -37.38
N GLU A 129 -18.09 -13.93 -37.40
CA GLU A 129 -18.13 -14.90 -38.50
C GLU A 129 -19.46 -15.67 -38.53
N THR A 130 -20.07 -15.96 -37.39
CA THR A 130 -21.43 -16.54 -37.34
C THR A 130 -22.46 -15.55 -37.89
N SER A 131 -22.34 -14.26 -37.53
CA SER A 131 -23.24 -13.22 -38.05
C SER A 131 -23.08 -13.05 -39.56
N ARG A 132 -21.85 -13.05 -40.08
CA ARG A 132 -21.54 -13.05 -41.52
C ARG A 132 -22.16 -14.23 -42.25
N ALA A 133 -21.91 -15.45 -41.76
CA ALA A 133 -22.42 -16.68 -42.37
C ALA A 133 -23.95 -16.74 -42.41
N LEU A 134 -24.63 -16.10 -41.46
CA LEU A 134 -26.09 -16.07 -41.37
C LEU A 134 -26.72 -14.81 -41.97
N GLY A 135 -25.95 -13.94 -42.62
CA GLY A 135 -26.46 -12.68 -43.19
C GLY A 135 -26.97 -11.70 -42.13
N MET A 136 -26.46 -11.76 -40.90
CA MET A 136 -26.79 -10.87 -39.79
C MET A 136 -25.74 -9.76 -39.62
N SER A 137 -26.14 -8.60 -39.08
CA SER A 137 -25.23 -7.50 -38.78
C SER A 137 -24.16 -7.87 -37.74
N ALA A 138 -22.97 -7.27 -37.85
CA ALA A 138 -21.91 -7.37 -36.85
C ALA A 138 -22.36 -6.94 -35.43
N THR A 139 -23.37 -6.06 -35.34
CA THR A 139 -23.92 -5.56 -34.07
C THR A 139 -24.90 -6.52 -33.39
N ASN A 140 -25.14 -7.70 -34.00
CA ASN A 140 -26.00 -8.73 -33.45
C ASN A 140 -25.52 -9.17 -32.05
N SER A 141 -26.48 -9.29 -31.12
CA SER A 141 -26.23 -9.64 -29.71
C SER A 141 -26.63 -11.08 -29.36
N ASN A 142 -26.92 -11.91 -30.36
CA ASN A 142 -27.11 -13.35 -30.15
C ASN A 142 -25.82 -13.98 -29.64
N ASN A 143 -25.91 -14.95 -28.73
CA ASN A 143 -24.75 -15.52 -28.04
C ASN A 143 -24.87 -17.03 -27.82
N MET A 144 -25.91 -17.68 -28.35
CA MET A 144 -26.10 -19.12 -28.20
C MET A 144 -26.69 -19.76 -29.45
N ILE A 145 -26.37 -21.04 -29.66
CA ILE A 145 -26.97 -21.90 -30.67
C ILE A 145 -28.01 -22.80 -29.98
N VAL A 146 -29.21 -22.86 -30.55
CA VAL A 146 -30.26 -23.81 -30.17
C VAL A 146 -30.50 -24.77 -31.32
N GLU A 147 -30.27 -26.06 -31.09
CA GLU A 147 -30.66 -27.15 -31.98
C GLU A 147 -32.10 -27.58 -31.64
N MET A 148 -32.93 -27.74 -32.67
CA MET A 148 -34.36 -28.02 -32.57
C MET A 148 -34.70 -29.29 -33.34
N LEU A 149 -35.55 -30.15 -32.77
CA LEU A 149 -36.19 -31.25 -33.48
C LEU A 149 -37.47 -30.77 -34.15
N VAL A 150 -37.45 -30.73 -35.48
CA VAL A 150 -38.52 -30.23 -36.33
C VAL A 150 -39.07 -31.37 -37.18
N THR A 151 -40.39 -31.43 -37.38
CA THR A 151 -40.96 -32.37 -38.35
C THR A 151 -40.45 -32.03 -39.76
N PRO A 152 -39.90 -32.97 -40.53
CA PRO A 152 -39.32 -32.66 -41.85
C PRO A 152 -40.39 -32.66 -42.95
N ASP A 153 -41.37 -31.77 -42.86
CA ASP A 153 -42.45 -31.65 -43.85
C ASP A 153 -42.61 -30.21 -44.35
N VAL A 154 -43.19 -30.07 -45.55
CA VAL A 154 -43.31 -28.78 -46.25
C VAL A 154 -44.26 -27.79 -45.56
N ASN A 155 -45.03 -28.19 -44.54
CA ASN A 155 -45.88 -27.27 -43.77
C ASN A 155 -45.18 -26.74 -42.50
N THR A 156 -44.06 -27.33 -42.09
CA THR A 156 -43.35 -26.99 -40.84
C THR A 156 -41.99 -26.35 -41.08
N ILE A 157 -41.29 -26.77 -42.15
CA ILE A 157 -40.03 -26.15 -42.60
C ILE A 157 -40.12 -25.82 -44.09
N ALA A 158 -39.72 -24.61 -44.45
CA ALA A 158 -39.79 -24.11 -45.81
C ALA A 158 -38.50 -23.38 -46.20
N ARG A 159 -38.22 -23.28 -47.50
CA ARG A 159 -37.23 -22.34 -47.99
C ARG A 159 -37.82 -20.93 -48.10
N PRO A 160 -37.06 -19.88 -47.77
CA PRO A 160 -37.48 -18.50 -47.99
C PRO A 160 -37.28 -18.08 -49.46
N THR A 161 -37.87 -18.82 -50.39
CA THR A 161 -37.79 -18.62 -51.85
C THR A 161 -39.19 -18.72 -52.49
N LYS A 162 -39.39 -18.25 -53.72
CA LYS A 162 -40.70 -18.34 -54.40
C LYS A 162 -41.17 -19.78 -54.61
N ASP A 163 -40.23 -20.72 -54.61
CA ASP A 163 -40.47 -22.16 -54.45
C ASP A 163 -40.02 -22.59 -53.04
N PRO A 164 -40.94 -22.77 -52.06
CA PRO A 164 -40.58 -23.11 -50.69
C PRO A 164 -40.22 -24.60 -50.48
N ALA A 165 -40.13 -25.40 -51.55
CA ALA A 165 -39.84 -26.82 -51.45
C ALA A 165 -38.47 -27.09 -50.79
N VAL A 166 -38.45 -28.06 -49.87
CA VAL A 166 -37.24 -28.45 -49.15
C VAL A 166 -36.63 -29.76 -49.65
N ALA A 167 -37.40 -30.62 -50.30
CA ALA A 167 -36.96 -31.95 -50.74
C ALA A 167 -36.17 -31.96 -52.06
N ALA A 168 -36.07 -30.81 -52.74
CA ALA A 168 -35.32 -30.64 -53.99
C ALA A 168 -34.74 -29.22 -54.06
N GLU A 169 -33.89 -28.98 -55.05
CA GLU A 169 -33.41 -27.63 -55.37
C GLU A 169 -34.59 -26.73 -55.79
N PRO A 170 -34.68 -25.50 -55.26
CA PRO A 170 -35.75 -24.56 -55.61
C PRO A 170 -35.63 -24.16 -57.09
N ARG A 171 -36.73 -24.25 -57.83
CA ARG A 171 -36.74 -23.96 -59.27
C ARG A 171 -37.24 -22.55 -59.61
N SER A 172 -38.00 -21.94 -58.69
CA SER A 172 -38.51 -20.58 -58.83
C SER A 172 -37.75 -19.64 -57.89
N LEU A 173 -36.80 -18.90 -58.45
CA LEU A 173 -35.84 -18.08 -57.71
C LEU A 173 -35.93 -16.60 -58.06
N GLY A 174 -35.74 -15.75 -57.04
CA GLY A 174 -35.67 -14.30 -57.21
C GLY A 174 -37.03 -13.58 -57.18
N THR A 175 -36.95 -12.24 -57.14
CA THR A 175 -38.10 -11.36 -56.88
C THR A 175 -39.17 -11.42 -57.97
N ASN A 176 -38.75 -11.62 -59.23
CA ASN A 176 -39.63 -11.59 -60.41
C ASN A 176 -40.24 -12.97 -60.73
N ALA A 177 -39.91 -14.02 -59.98
CA ALA A 177 -40.39 -15.36 -60.24
C ALA A 177 -41.80 -15.61 -59.67
N ALA A 178 -42.53 -16.56 -60.27
CA ALA A 178 -43.87 -16.93 -59.83
C ALA A 178 -43.81 -17.83 -58.58
N PHE A 179 -44.76 -17.66 -57.65
CA PHE A 179 -44.87 -18.57 -56.51
C PHE A 179 -45.27 -19.97 -56.97
N VAL A 180 -44.58 -20.99 -56.47
CA VAL A 180 -44.86 -22.40 -56.72
C VAL A 180 -45.30 -23.04 -55.41
N GLN A 181 -46.47 -23.67 -55.40
CA GLN A 181 -46.94 -24.45 -54.24
C GLN A 181 -46.31 -25.85 -54.29
N PRO A 182 -45.48 -26.24 -53.31
CA PRO A 182 -44.90 -27.58 -53.28
C PRO A 182 -45.98 -28.65 -53.07
N ALA A 183 -45.73 -29.85 -53.61
CA ALA A 183 -46.60 -31.00 -53.37
C ALA A 183 -46.67 -31.30 -51.85
N GLY A 184 -47.89 -31.42 -51.32
CA GLY A 184 -48.14 -31.70 -49.90
C GLY A 184 -48.28 -30.46 -48.99
N MET A 185 -48.07 -29.25 -49.51
CA MET A 185 -48.33 -28.01 -48.76
C MET A 185 -49.81 -27.63 -48.85
N SER A 186 -50.46 -27.38 -47.71
CA SER A 186 -51.87 -26.97 -47.67
C SER A 186 -52.08 -25.56 -48.23
N ASP A 187 -53.28 -25.26 -48.75
CA ASP A 187 -53.62 -23.93 -49.27
C ASP A 187 -53.48 -22.83 -48.20
N GLY A 188 -53.84 -23.15 -46.95
CA GLY A 188 -53.68 -22.25 -45.81
C GLY A 188 -52.20 -21.97 -45.49
N SER A 189 -51.37 -23.02 -45.43
CA SER A 189 -49.92 -22.86 -45.23
C SER A 189 -49.27 -22.07 -46.36
N PHE A 190 -49.68 -22.29 -47.61
CA PHE A 190 -49.16 -21.57 -48.77
C PHE A 190 -49.62 -20.11 -48.80
N ALA A 191 -50.86 -19.82 -48.38
CA ALA A 191 -51.34 -18.45 -48.22
C ALA A 191 -50.53 -17.70 -47.14
N ASN A 192 -50.30 -18.33 -45.99
CA ASN A 192 -49.46 -17.78 -44.91
C ASN A 192 -48.03 -17.55 -45.40
N PHE A 193 -47.43 -18.50 -46.12
CA PHE A 193 -46.09 -18.35 -46.68
C PHE A 193 -45.99 -17.16 -47.64
N LYS A 194 -46.96 -16.97 -48.54
CA LYS A 194 -46.98 -15.79 -49.44
C LYS A 194 -47.09 -14.48 -48.68
N ALA A 195 -47.91 -14.44 -47.62
CA ALA A 195 -48.04 -13.26 -46.76
C ALA A 195 -46.73 -12.97 -46.01
N TYR A 196 -46.12 -14.01 -45.42
CA TYR A 196 -44.81 -13.92 -44.77
C TYR A 196 -43.74 -13.42 -45.74
N TYR A 197 -43.66 -14.00 -46.93
CA TYR A 197 -42.69 -13.60 -47.96
C TYR A 197 -42.85 -12.12 -48.30
N ALA A 198 -44.08 -11.63 -48.50
CA ALA A 198 -44.33 -10.24 -48.83
C ALA A 198 -43.96 -9.30 -47.68
N ASN A 199 -44.27 -9.67 -46.43
CA ASN A 199 -43.88 -8.93 -45.25
C ASN A 199 -42.36 -8.87 -45.11
N TRP A 200 -41.70 -10.03 -45.21
CA TRP A 200 -40.26 -10.16 -45.06
C TRP A 200 -39.48 -9.46 -46.17
N LEU A 201 -40.01 -9.44 -47.41
CA LEU A 201 -39.44 -8.65 -48.51
C LEU A 201 -39.44 -7.15 -48.21
N ALA A 202 -40.50 -6.65 -47.59
CA ALA A 202 -40.62 -5.25 -47.18
C ALA A 202 -39.67 -4.93 -46.01
N GLU A 203 -39.44 -5.87 -45.09
CA GLU A 203 -38.49 -5.70 -43.98
C GLU A 203 -37.03 -5.77 -44.45
N ALA A 204 -36.68 -6.77 -45.26
CA ALA A 204 -35.32 -7.06 -45.72
C ALA A 204 -34.69 -5.88 -46.47
N TYR A 205 -35.47 -5.20 -47.32
CA TYR A 205 -35.00 -4.07 -48.11
C TYR A 205 -35.62 -2.73 -47.67
N GLY A 206 -36.22 -2.71 -46.48
CA GLY A 206 -36.82 -1.54 -45.86
C GLY A 206 -36.05 -1.11 -44.60
N PRO A 207 -36.73 -0.59 -43.57
CA PRO A 207 -36.07 -0.05 -42.37
C PRO A 207 -35.27 -1.07 -41.55
N SER A 208 -35.64 -2.36 -41.58
CA SER A 208 -34.94 -3.43 -40.85
C SER A 208 -33.68 -3.94 -41.55
N HIS A 209 -33.50 -3.60 -42.84
CA HIS A 209 -32.34 -3.80 -43.71
C HIS A 209 -31.46 -5.02 -43.44
N PHE A 210 -31.66 -6.12 -44.16
CA PHE A 210 -30.77 -7.29 -44.08
C PHE A 210 -30.64 -7.99 -45.43
N PRO A 211 -29.47 -8.57 -45.74
CA PRO A 211 -29.14 -9.06 -47.07
C PRO A 211 -29.79 -10.42 -47.36
N TRP A 212 -31.09 -10.39 -47.68
CA TRP A 212 -31.82 -11.58 -48.09
C TRP A 212 -31.64 -11.85 -49.59
N THR A 213 -31.21 -13.06 -49.96
CA THR A 213 -30.91 -13.38 -51.37
C THR A 213 -32.15 -13.76 -52.17
N GLN A 214 -33.16 -14.36 -51.54
CA GLN A 214 -34.28 -15.04 -52.23
C GLN A 214 -33.82 -16.18 -53.17
N LEU A 215 -32.57 -16.67 -53.03
CA LEU A 215 -31.97 -17.71 -53.87
C LEU A 215 -31.76 -19.04 -53.14
N GLY A 216 -32.10 -19.12 -51.85
CA GLY A 216 -32.02 -20.35 -51.04
C GLY A 216 -30.74 -20.49 -50.23
N TYR A 217 -29.90 -19.45 -50.19
CA TYR A 217 -28.69 -19.37 -49.36
C TYR A 217 -28.52 -17.97 -48.75
N THR A 218 -27.87 -17.87 -47.59
CA THR A 218 -27.63 -16.59 -46.89
C THR A 218 -26.57 -15.77 -47.60
N TYR A 219 -26.67 -14.45 -47.55
CA TYR A 219 -25.61 -13.60 -48.12
C TYR A 219 -24.42 -13.51 -47.16
N LEU A 220 -23.27 -14.06 -47.56
CA LEU A 220 -22.02 -13.96 -46.83
C LEU A 220 -21.36 -12.60 -47.14
N TRP A 221 -21.51 -11.63 -46.25
CA TRP A 221 -21.01 -10.27 -46.45
C TRP A 221 -19.54 -10.11 -46.02
N GLY A 222 -18.84 -9.13 -46.62
CA GLY A 222 -17.47 -8.75 -46.25
C GLY A 222 -16.34 -9.60 -46.85
N GLN A 223 -16.64 -10.50 -47.78
CA GLN A 223 -15.70 -11.44 -48.42
C GLN A 223 -15.44 -11.16 -49.91
N GLY A 224 -16.03 -10.11 -50.48
CA GLY A 224 -15.98 -9.76 -51.91
C GLY A 224 -17.33 -9.96 -52.61
N ASP A 225 -17.37 -9.76 -53.94
CA ASP A 225 -18.60 -9.66 -54.75
C ASP A 225 -18.84 -10.84 -55.69
N ALA A 226 -17.87 -11.73 -55.87
CA ALA A 226 -18.01 -12.95 -56.66
C ALA A 226 -18.94 -13.97 -55.96
N LEU A 227 -19.68 -14.78 -56.73
CA LEU A 227 -20.60 -15.80 -56.20
C LEU A 227 -19.96 -16.71 -55.15
N ALA A 228 -18.71 -17.13 -55.37
CA ALA A 228 -17.98 -17.98 -54.41
C ALA A 228 -17.71 -17.29 -53.05
N ASN A 229 -17.70 -15.96 -53.02
CA ASN A 229 -17.42 -15.16 -51.83
C ASN A 229 -18.70 -14.72 -51.11
N ILE A 230 -19.81 -14.50 -51.85
CA ILE A 230 -21.08 -14.04 -51.28
C ILE A 230 -22.02 -15.18 -50.88
N ARG A 231 -21.72 -16.42 -51.28
CA ARG A 231 -22.53 -17.58 -50.96
C ARG A 231 -22.31 -18.02 -49.51
N GLY A 232 -23.33 -17.86 -48.68
CA GLY A 232 -23.39 -18.40 -47.33
C GLY A 232 -24.05 -19.79 -47.25
N LEU A 233 -24.73 -20.04 -46.13
CA LEU A 233 -25.33 -21.32 -45.76
C LEU A 233 -26.70 -21.49 -46.44
N SER A 234 -27.13 -22.74 -46.61
CA SER A 234 -28.46 -23.06 -47.14
C SER A 234 -29.56 -22.53 -46.21
N GLU A 235 -30.53 -21.79 -46.76
CA GLU A 235 -31.55 -21.08 -45.98
C GLU A 235 -32.82 -21.89 -45.77
N PHE A 236 -33.28 -21.92 -44.52
CA PHE A 236 -34.57 -22.48 -44.13
C PHE A 236 -35.24 -21.63 -43.05
N ILE A 237 -36.57 -21.67 -43.04
CA ILE A 237 -37.40 -20.99 -42.05
C ILE A 237 -38.39 -21.97 -41.42
N LEU A 238 -38.66 -21.73 -40.14
CA LEU A 238 -39.77 -22.31 -39.41
C LEU A 238 -40.84 -21.21 -39.21
N PRO A 239 -42.01 -21.30 -39.85
CA PRO A 239 -43.05 -20.27 -39.70
C PRO A 239 -43.53 -20.10 -38.24
N GLY A 240 -44.00 -18.89 -37.89
CA GLY A 240 -44.56 -18.58 -36.58
C GLY A 240 -45.65 -19.55 -36.14
N GLY A 241 -45.60 -20.00 -34.88
CA GLY A 241 -46.48 -21.04 -34.35
C GLY A 241 -46.07 -22.48 -34.68
N THR A 242 -44.95 -22.70 -35.39
CA THR A 242 -44.40 -24.06 -35.57
C THR A 242 -43.93 -24.61 -34.24
N SER A 243 -44.42 -25.81 -33.89
CA SER A 243 -43.97 -26.54 -32.71
C SER A 243 -42.67 -27.27 -32.97
N TYR A 244 -41.74 -27.20 -32.02
CA TYR A 244 -40.48 -27.94 -32.05
C TYR A 244 -40.18 -28.52 -30.66
N THR A 245 -39.18 -29.40 -30.60
CA THR A 245 -38.61 -29.85 -29.33
C THR A 245 -37.18 -29.34 -29.25
N VAL A 246 -36.78 -28.72 -28.15
CA VAL A 246 -35.38 -28.30 -27.94
C VAL A 246 -34.52 -29.56 -27.94
N TYR A 247 -33.61 -29.68 -28.90
CA TYR A 247 -32.69 -30.81 -28.96
C TYR A 247 -31.47 -30.55 -28.09
N ALA A 248 -30.78 -29.44 -28.32
CA ALA A 248 -29.60 -29.05 -27.55
C ALA A 248 -29.37 -27.54 -27.55
N MET A 249 -28.63 -27.05 -26.56
CA MET A 249 -28.28 -25.64 -26.39
C MET A 249 -26.79 -25.49 -26.14
N TYR A 250 -26.16 -24.52 -26.79
CA TYR A 250 -24.73 -24.25 -26.65
C TYR A 250 -24.46 -22.75 -26.57
N PRO A 251 -23.65 -22.28 -25.61
CA PRO A 251 -22.96 -21.00 -25.74
C PRO A 251 -22.17 -20.96 -27.04
N LEU A 252 -22.17 -19.82 -27.72
CA LEU A 252 -21.56 -19.70 -29.05
C LEU A 252 -20.07 -20.11 -29.05
N THR A 253 -19.30 -19.68 -28.06
CA THR A 253 -17.86 -19.96 -27.96
C THR A 253 -17.59 -21.45 -27.71
N SER A 254 -18.39 -22.12 -26.88
CA SER A 254 -18.29 -23.57 -26.66
C SER A 254 -18.78 -24.42 -27.83
N TYR A 255 -19.67 -23.89 -28.68
CA TYR A 255 -20.23 -24.62 -29.83
C TYR A 255 -19.14 -25.13 -30.79
N LEU A 256 -18.05 -24.35 -30.92
CA LEU A 256 -16.86 -24.69 -31.70
C LEU A 256 -16.22 -26.02 -31.29
N TYR A 257 -16.33 -26.37 -30.01
CA TYR A 257 -15.63 -27.50 -29.38
C TYR A 257 -16.52 -28.71 -29.11
N THR A 258 -17.78 -28.69 -29.54
CA THR A 258 -18.70 -29.82 -29.40
C THR A 258 -18.24 -31.02 -30.26
N THR A 259 -18.52 -32.26 -29.85
CA THR A 259 -18.18 -33.45 -30.67
C THR A 259 -19.28 -33.90 -31.65
N GLY A 260 -20.27 -33.05 -31.91
CA GLY A 260 -21.35 -33.30 -32.88
C GLY A 260 -22.69 -32.71 -32.43
N ASN A 261 -23.72 -32.84 -33.26
CA ASN A 261 -25.08 -32.41 -32.89
C ASN A 261 -25.58 -33.16 -31.65
N GLY A 262 -26.25 -32.45 -30.75
CA GLY A 262 -26.74 -32.99 -29.48
C GLY A 262 -25.67 -33.51 -28.52
N SER A 263 -24.39 -33.27 -28.77
CA SER A 263 -23.30 -33.76 -27.92
C SER A 263 -23.03 -32.80 -26.77
N GLY A 264 -23.21 -33.27 -25.54
CA GLY A 264 -22.66 -32.63 -24.34
C GLY A 264 -21.19 -32.96 -24.10
N ASP A 265 -20.54 -33.69 -25.02
CA ASP A 265 -19.10 -33.90 -24.96
C ASP A 265 -18.36 -32.77 -25.67
N PHE A 266 -17.36 -32.21 -24.98
CA PHE A 266 -16.55 -31.11 -25.47
C PHE A 266 -15.06 -31.46 -25.48
N HIS A 267 -14.39 -31.13 -26.58
CA HIS A 267 -12.92 -31.15 -26.69
C HIS A 267 -12.42 -29.74 -27.00
N VAL A 268 -12.05 -29.04 -25.93
CA VAL A 268 -11.64 -27.64 -25.96
C VAL A 268 -10.14 -27.56 -26.24
N THR A 269 -9.79 -27.06 -27.42
CA THR A 269 -8.41 -26.94 -27.92
C THR A 269 -7.92 -25.49 -28.01
N GLY A 270 -8.76 -24.52 -27.64
CA GLY A 270 -8.47 -23.09 -27.71
C GLY A 270 -9.30 -22.31 -26.68
N ASP A 271 -9.37 -20.99 -26.85
CA ASP A 271 -10.03 -20.13 -25.87
C ASP A 271 -11.56 -20.18 -25.97
N LEU A 272 -12.23 -20.02 -24.84
CA LEU A 272 -13.66 -19.72 -24.69
C LEU A 272 -13.93 -18.99 -23.36
N ASP A 273 -15.14 -18.49 -23.18
CA ASP A 273 -15.57 -17.78 -21.97
C ASP A 273 -16.67 -18.52 -21.19
N THR A 274 -17.52 -19.28 -21.89
CA THR A 274 -18.70 -19.93 -21.32
C THR A 274 -18.90 -21.32 -21.92
N LEU A 275 -19.08 -22.33 -21.06
CA LEU A 275 -19.42 -23.70 -21.48
C LEU A 275 -20.51 -24.26 -20.58
N TRP A 276 -21.57 -24.76 -21.21
CA TRP A 276 -22.68 -25.45 -20.55
C TRP A 276 -22.74 -26.90 -21.00
N ALA A 277 -22.65 -27.81 -20.04
CA ALA A 277 -22.71 -29.24 -20.27
C ALA A 277 -23.80 -29.90 -19.41
N GLY A 278 -24.26 -31.07 -19.83
CA GLY A 278 -25.20 -31.89 -19.09
C GLY A 278 -26.65 -31.78 -19.56
N ARG A 279 -27.51 -32.55 -18.90
CA ARG A 279 -28.85 -32.88 -19.42
C ARG A 279 -29.84 -31.72 -19.45
N LEU A 280 -29.54 -30.59 -18.81
CA LEU A 280 -30.31 -29.36 -19.03
C LEU A 280 -30.10 -28.83 -20.45
N PHE A 281 -28.90 -29.00 -21.01
CA PHE A 281 -28.47 -28.37 -22.25
C PHE A 281 -28.34 -29.35 -23.41
N GLN A 282 -27.91 -30.60 -23.18
CA GLN A 282 -27.72 -31.60 -24.24
C GLN A 282 -28.31 -32.98 -23.87
N PRO A 283 -28.79 -33.76 -24.85
CA PRO A 283 -29.49 -35.01 -24.59
C PRO A 283 -28.55 -36.18 -24.23
N ARG A 284 -27.26 -36.07 -24.59
CA ARG A 284 -26.21 -37.06 -24.35
C ARG A 284 -24.87 -36.37 -24.04
N GLY A 285 -23.89 -37.15 -23.62
CA GLY A 285 -22.55 -36.68 -23.26
C GLY A 285 -22.27 -36.81 -21.76
N ASP A 286 -20.98 -36.94 -21.45
CA ASP A 286 -20.43 -37.13 -20.11
C ASP A 286 -19.02 -36.54 -19.94
N THR A 287 -18.40 -35.96 -20.97
CA THR A 287 -16.99 -35.55 -20.90
C THR A 287 -16.75 -34.12 -21.36
N VAL A 288 -16.05 -33.33 -20.54
CA VAL A 288 -15.48 -32.03 -20.94
C VAL A 288 -13.97 -32.12 -20.82
N ARG A 289 -13.25 -31.99 -21.93
CA ARG A 289 -11.79 -32.08 -21.96
C ARG A 289 -11.20 -30.75 -22.44
N LEU A 290 -10.31 -30.16 -21.64
CA LEU A 290 -9.48 -29.01 -22.02
C LEU A 290 -8.05 -29.49 -22.25
N ASP A 291 -7.50 -29.19 -23.43
CA ASP A 291 -6.12 -29.49 -23.77
C ASP A 291 -5.14 -28.44 -23.19
N PRO A 292 -3.84 -28.77 -23.11
CA PRO A 292 -2.82 -27.79 -22.72
C PRO A 292 -2.86 -26.54 -23.62
N GLY A 293 -2.88 -25.36 -22.99
CA GLY A 293 -2.96 -24.06 -23.69
C GLY A 293 -4.38 -23.57 -23.98
N ALA A 294 -5.42 -24.40 -23.80
CA ALA A 294 -6.80 -23.94 -23.85
C ALA A 294 -7.15 -23.11 -22.62
N THR A 295 -7.88 -22.00 -22.82
CA THR A 295 -8.29 -21.10 -21.74
C THR A 295 -9.81 -20.95 -21.67
N VAL A 296 -10.37 -21.11 -20.48
CA VAL A 296 -11.73 -20.68 -20.13
C VAL A 296 -11.60 -19.43 -19.26
N SER A 297 -11.93 -18.26 -19.78
CA SER A 297 -11.77 -17.00 -19.04
C SER A 297 -12.91 -16.03 -19.22
N GLY A 298 -13.39 -15.46 -18.12
CA GLY A 298 -14.50 -14.52 -18.12
C GLY A 298 -15.85 -15.23 -18.32
N GLY A 299 -16.78 -14.57 -19.02
CA GLY A 299 -18.08 -15.13 -19.37
C GLY A 299 -18.83 -15.68 -18.16
N GLN A 300 -19.28 -16.94 -18.25
CA GLN A 300 -19.88 -17.67 -17.14
C GLN A 300 -19.02 -18.86 -16.67
N GLY A 301 -17.82 -19.09 -17.23
CA GLY A 301 -17.01 -20.25 -16.89
C GLY A 301 -17.67 -21.59 -17.24
N LEU A 302 -17.43 -22.63 -16.44
CA LEU A 302 -17.98 -23.97 -16.66
C LEU A 302 -19.25 -24.21 -15.83
N LEU A 303 -20.34 -24.63 -16.47
CA LEU A 303 -21.55 -25.12 -15.82
C LEU A 303 -21.87 -26.55 -16.29
N VAL A 304 -21.91 -27.49 -15.34
CA VAL A 304 -22.26 -28.88 -15.57
C VAL A 304 -23.58 -29.18 -14.84
N SER A 305 -24.65 -29.29 -15.61
CA SER A 305 -26.02 -29.35 -15.07
C SER A 305 -26.39 -30.70 -14.45
N SER A 306 -25.86 -31.81 -14.95
CA SER A 306 -26.25 -33.17 -14.55
C SER A 306 -25.10 -33.95 -13.92
N PRO A 307 -25.37 -34.88 -12.98
CA PRO A 307 -24.34 -35.75 -12.40
C PRO A 307 -23.70 -36.68 -13.44
N GLY A 308 -22.56 -37.28 -13.08
CA GLY A 308 -21.90 -38.30 -13.91
C GLY A 308 -20.92 -37.76 -14.95
N TYR A 309 -20.61 -36.46 -14.92
CA TYR A 309 -19.69 -35.83 -15.87
C TYR A 309 -18.23 -35.93 -15.42
N THR A 310 -17.34 -36.17 -16.38
CA THR A 310 -15.88 -36.09 -16.21
C THR A 310 -15.35 -34.83 -16.87
N VAL A 311 -14.85 -33.90 -16.06
CA VAL A 311 -14.11 -32.72 -16.50
C VAL A 311 -12.61 -33.01 -16.40
N VAL A 312 -11.90 -33.00 -17.53
CA VAL A 312 -10.45 -33.14 -17.60
C VAL A 312 -9.86 -31.78 -17.97
N ASN A 313 -9.23 -31.10 -17.00
CA ASN A 313 -8.56 -29.82 -17.22
C ASN A 313 -7.04 -29.99 -17.30
N ASN A 314 -6.49 -29.82 -18.50
CA ASN A 314 -5.04 -29.66 -18.72
C ASN A 314 -4.65 -28.21 -19.07
N GLY A 315 -5.62 -27.29 -19.17
CA GLY A 315 -5.45 -25.90 -19.56
C GLY A 315 -5.63 -24.93 -18.39
N THR A 316 -6.23 -23.77 -18.65
CA THR A 316 -6.47 -22.72 -17.65
C THR A 316 -7.95 -22.37 -17.57
N ILE A 317 -8.54 -22.39 -16.38
CA ILE A 317 -9.87 -21.85 -16.10
C ILE A 317 -9.68 -20.70 -15.12
N THR A 318 -10.05 -19.47 -15.50
CA THR A 318 -9.70 -18.26 -14.72
C THR A 318 -10.68 -17.10 -14.92
N GLY A 319 -10.48 -16.01 -14.19
CA GLY A 319 -11.21 -14.75 -14.35
C GLY A 319 -12.48 -14.64 -13.51
N THR A 320 -13.00 -13.42 -13.41
CA THR A 320 -14.32 -13.14 -12.81
C THR A 320 -15.41 -13.69 -13.71
N THR A 321 -16.32 -14.49 -13.16
CA THR A 321 -17.44 -15.06 -13.91
C THR A 321 -18.75 -14.35 -13.56
N THR A 322 -19.58 -14.15 -14.56
CA THR A 322 -20.96 -13.66 -14.38
C THR A 322 -21.89 -14.81 -13.97
N THR A 323 -23.16 -14.48 -13.75
CA THR A 323 -24.22 -15.44 -13.39
C THR A 323 -24.33 -16.54 -14.45
N LYS A 324 -24.25 -17.82 -14.03
CA LYS A 324 -24.35 -18.98 -14.92
C LYS A 324 -25.81 -19.24 -15.30
N PHE A 325 -26.16 -19.10 -16.58
CA PHE A 325 -27.49 -19.40 -17.14
C PHE A 325 -28.67 -18.91 -16.30
N GLY A 326 -28.61 -17.66 -15.82
CA GLY A 326 -29.65 -17.05 -14.98
C GLY A 326 -29.74 -17.56 -13.53
N LEU A 327 -28.84 -18.45 -13.09
CA LEU A 327 -28.81 -19.00 -11.73
C LEU A 327 -28.18 -18.00 -10.76
N SER A 328 -28.97 -17.37 -9.89
CA SER A 328 -28.47 -16.41 -8.90
C SER A 328 -27.42 -17.00 -7.96
N GLY A 329 -26.45 -16.17 -7.54
CA GLY A 329 -25.40 -16.58 -6.60
C GLY A 329 -24.31 -17.48 -7.20
N THR A 330 -24.22 -17.58 -8.53
CA THR A 330 -23.20 -18.37 -9.24
C THR A 330 -22.10 -17.53 -9.88
N GLN A 331 -22.06 -16.23 -9.57
CA GLN A 331 -20.95 -15.36 -9.94
C GLN A 331 -19.67 -15.80 -9.24
N ASP A 332 -18.53 -15.48 -9.87
CA ASP A 332 -17.20 -15.84 -9.37
C ASP A 332 -17.08 -17.33 -8.97
N MET A 333 -17.63 -18.20 -9.81
CA MET A 333 -17.49 -19.65 -9.74
C MET A 333 -16.83 -20.15 -11.03
N ALA A 334 -15.59 -20.64 -10.96
CA ALA A 334 -14.91 -21.11 -12.17
C ALA A 334 -15.57 -22.39 -12.73
N VAL A 335 -15.76 -23.41 -11.89
CA VAL A 335 -16.45 -24.67 -12.25
C VAL A 335 -17.63 -24.92 -11.31
N LEU A 336 -18.83 -25.11 -11.88
CA LEU A 336 -20.04 -25.48 -11.11
C LEU A 336 -20.61 -26.81 -11.60
N PHE A 337 -20.63 -27.82 -10.73
CA PHE A 337 -21.45 -29.02 -10.84
C PHE A 337 -22.79 -28.77 -10.12
N LEU A 338 -23.85 -28.56 -10.89
CA LEU A 338 -25.18 -28.24 -10.37
C LEU A 338 -25.90 -29.48 -9.81
N GLY A 339 -25.65 -30.66 -10.38
CA GLY A 339 -26.20 -31.94 -9.89
C GLY A 339 -27.71 -32.11 -10.06
N GLN A 340 -28.36 -31.36 -10.96
CA GLN A 340 -29.78 -31.50 -11.24
C GLN A 340 -30.07 -32.86 -11.90
N THR A 341 -31.03 -33.59 -11.33
CA THR A 341 -31.65 -34.74 -12.00
C THR A 341 -32.58 -34.25 -13.12
N PRO A 342 -32.62 -34.92 -14.29
CA PRO A 342 -33.45 -34.49 -15.41
C PRO A 342 -34.94 -34.38 -15.05
N THR A 343 -35.58 -33.25 -15.36
CA THR A 343 -37.04 -33.09 -15.25
C THR A 343 -37.73 -33.73 -16.47
N ALA A 344 -38.11 -35.03 -16.38
CA ALA A 344 -39.10 -35.81 -17.20
C ALA A 344 -39.10 -35.63 -18.75
N SER A 345 -39.26 -36.61 -19.66
CA SER A 345 -39.36 -38.08 -19.69
C SER A 345 -38.95 -38.50 -21.11
N ALA A 346 -37.69 -38.29 -21.51
CA ALA A 346 -37.18 -38.71 -22.84
C ALA A 346 -35.65 -38.73 -22.94
N LEU A 347 -34.93 -38.12 -21.99
CA LEU A 347 -33.47 -38.14 -21.99
C LEU A 347 -32.96 -39.46 -21.39
N ALA A 348 -31.87 -40.00 -21.94
CA ALA A 348 -31.21 -41.17 -21.37
C ALA A 348 -30.84 -40.91 -19.89
N ALA A 349 -30.74 -41.95 -19.06
CA ALA A 349 -30.21 -41.76 -17.70
C ALA A 349 -28.80 -41.14 -17.75
N PRO A 350 -28.39 -40.34 -16.75
CA PRO A 350 -26.99 -39.93 -16.58
C PRO A 350 -26.06 -41.15 -16.66
N ALA A 351 -24.84 -40.98 -17.20
CA ALA A 351 -23.87 -42.06 -17.37
C ALA A 351 -23.38 -42.64 -16.02
N GLY A 352 -23.57 -41.89 -14.94
CA GLY A 352 -23.32 -42.29 -13.55
C GLY A 352 -23.89 -41.26 -12.59
N SER A 353 -23.72 -41.50 -11.28
CA SER A 353 -24.13 -40.58 -10.21
C SER A 353 -22.99 -39.64 -9.75
N THR A 354 -21.74 -39.94 -10.12
CA THR A 354 -20.55 -39.28 -9.57
C THR A 354 -19.94 -38.28 -10.55
N ASN A 355 -19.75 -37.05 -10.11
CA ASN A 355 -18.98 -36.03 -10.84
C ASN A 355 -17.48 -36.30 -10.70
N THR A 356 -16.71 -36.13 -11.75
CA THR A 356 -15.25 -36.29 -11.72
C THR A 356 -14.57 -35.04 -12.27
N LEU A 357 -13.62 -34.48 -11.54
CA LEU A 357 -12.73 -33.41 -12.01
C LEU A 357 -11.28 -33.90 -11.93
N LEU A 358 -10.61 -34.01 -13.07
CA LEU A 358 -9.19 -34.31 -13.18
C LEU A 358 -8.46 -33.04 -13.60
N ASN A 359 -7.72 -32.41 -12.67
CA ASN A 359 -7.01 -31.16 -12.92
C ASN A 359 -5.50 -31.36 -12.93
N THR A 360 -4.86 -31.15 -14.08
CA THR A 360 -3.39 -30.98 -14.18
C THR A 360 -3.00 -29.57 -14.62
N GLY A 361 -3.97 -28.76 -15.02
CA GLY A 361 -3.81 -27.34 -15.36
C GLY A 361 -4.05 -26.41 -14.17
N SER A 362 -4.58 -25.22 -14.44
CA SER A 362 -4.94 -24.23 -13.41
C SER A 362 -6.43 -23.94 -13.39
N ILE A 363 -7.00 -23.83 -12.19
CA ILE A 363 -8.35 -23.32 -11.94
C ILE A 363 -8.22 -22.20 -10.90
N ASP A 364 -8.57 -20.99 -11.29
CA ASP A 364 -8.51 -19.79 -10.44
C ASP A 364 -9.86 -19.06 -10.44
N SER A 365 -10.31 -18.62 -9.28
CA SER A 365 -11.49 -17.77 -9.15
C SER A 365 -11.35 -16.79 -7.99
N PRO A 366 -11.79 -15.53 -8.13
CA PRO A 366 -11.85 -14.60 -7.01
C PRO A 366 -12.86 -15.03 -5.93
N GLY A 367 -13.81 -15.91 -6.25
CA GLY A 367 -14.77 -16.50 -5.32
C GLY A 367 -14.47 -17.97 -5.06
N THR A 368 -15.25 -18.86 -5.68
CA THR A 368 -15.14 -20.33 -5.54
C THR A 368 -14.53 -20.95 -6.79
N ALA A 369 -13.39 -21.64 -6.67
CA ALA A 369 -12.77 -22.28 -7.84
C ALA A 369 -13.57 -23.49 -8.34
N VAL A 370 -13.96 -24.39 -7.42
CA VAL A 370 -14.78 -25.56 -7.75
C VAL A 370 -15.96 -25.66 -6.81
N ARG A 371 -17.17 -25.64 -7.36
CA ARG A 371 -18.43 -25.81 -6.63
C ARG A 371 -19.14 -27.07 -7.10
N ALA A 372 -19.57 -27.92 -6.18
CA ALA A 372 -20.61 -28.92 -6.43
C ALA A 372 -21.81 -28.66 -5.51
N LEU A 373 -23.03 -28.79 -6.03
CA LEU A 373 -24.26 -28.55 -5.25
C LEU A 373 -24.98 -29.83 -4.84
N ALA A 374 -24.79 -30.93 -5.57
CA ALA A 374 -25.40 -32.21 -5.24
C ALA A 374 -24.63 -33.38 -5.87
N GLY A 375 -24.70 -34.53 -5.20
CA GLY A 375 -24.18 -35.81 -5.69
C GLY A 375 -22.69 -35.99 -5.43
N ASP A 376 -22.26 -37.25 -5.39
CA ASP A 376 -20.88 -37.62 -5.13
C ASP A 376 -19.93 -36.96 -6.13
N THR A 377 -18.84 -36.37 -5.63
CA THR A 377 -17.89 -35.61 -6.44
C THR A 377 -16.46 -36.04 -6.13
N VAL A 378 -15.73 -36.50 -7.16
CA VAL A 378 -14.33 -36.88 -7.09
C VAL A 378 -13.48 -35.84 -7.78
N ILE A 379 -12.65 -35.12 -7.02
CA ILE A 379 -11.71 -34.14 -7.53
C ILE A 379 -10.29 -34.68 -7.34
N ARG A 380 -9.51 -34.75 -8.41
CA ARG A 380 -8.10 -35.10 -8.38
C ARG A 380 -7.28 -33.97 -8.99
N ASN A 381 -6.53 -33.27 -8.14
CA ASN A 381 -5.65 -32.18 -8.51
C ASN A 381 -4.18 -32.62 -8.52
N ILE A 382 -3.46 -32.29 -9.59
CA ILE A 382 -2.00 -32.32 -9.70
C ILE A 382 -1.46 -30.91 -10.04
N GLY A 383 -2.29 -30.05 -10.63
CA GLY A 383 -1.98 -28.67 -10.96
C GLY A 383 -2.36 -27.69 -9.82
N SER A 384 -2.98 -26.57 -10.17
CA SER A 384 -3.44 -25.56 -9.20
C SER A 384 -4.96 -25.42 -9.18
N ILE A 385 -5.51 -25.37 -7.96
CA ILE A 385 -6.89 -24.92 -7.69
C ILE A 385 -6.80 -23.80 -6.66
N ALA A 386 -7.22 -22.59 -7.02
CA ALA A 386 -7.12 -21.41 -6.19
C ALA A 386 -8.46 -20.64 -6.16
N GLY A 387 -9.06 -20.48 -4.98
CA GLY A 387 -10.26 -19.68 -4.77
C GLY A 387 -10.02 -18.60 -3.73
N GLY A 388 -10.50 -17.38 -3.99
CA GLY A 388 -10.43 -16.27 -3.03
C GLY A 388 -11.26 -16.52 -1.76
N GLU A 389 -12.36 -17.27 -1.87
CA GLU A 389 -13.16 -17.73 -0.73
C GLU A 389 -12.98 -19.25 -0.52
N TYR A 390 -13.31 -20.06 -1.52
CA TYR A 390 -13.22 -21.52 -1.48
C TYR A 390 -12.41 -22.06 -2.66
N ALA A 391 -11.38 -22.85 -2.37
CA ALA A 391 -10.76 -23.69 -3.39
C ALA A 391 -11.76 -24.74 -3.89
N VAL A 392 -12.43 -25.41 -2.95
CA VAL A 392 -13.42 -26.44 -3.23
C VAL A 392 -14.57 -26.31 -2.23
N ARG A 393 -15.80 -26.32 -2.73
CA ARG A 393 -16.99 -26.40 -1.90
C ARG A 393 -17.99 -27.38 -2.51
N THR A 394 -18.34 -28.43 -1.79
CA THR A 394 -19.32 -29.44 -2.25
C THR A 394 -20.56 -29.45 -1.35
N GLY A 395 -21.57 -30.21 -1.76
CA GLY A 395 -22.89 -30.25 -1.13
C GLY A 395 -23.07 -31.55 -0.34
N ASP A 396 -24.28 -32.11 -0.35
CA ASP A 396 -24.48 -33.46 0.18
C ASP A 396 -23.97 -34.52 -0.82
N GLY A 397 -23.23 -35.52 -0.35
CA GLY A 397 -22.65 -36.57 -1.17
C GLY A 397 -21.50 -37.31 -0.48
N ALA A 398 -20.97 -38.37 -1.08
CA ALA A 398 -19.68 -38.94 -0.68
C ALA A 398 -18.57 -38.34 -1.54
N ASP A 399 -18.01 -37.22 -1.09
CA ASP A 399 -17.07 -36.41 -1.85
C ASP A 399 -15.61 -36.77 -1.55
N ARG A 400 -14.77 -36.77 -2.60
CA ARG A 400 -13.36 -37.15 -2.50
C ARG A 400 -12.47 -36.12 -3.19
N LEU A 401 -11.72 -35.36 -2.40
CA LEU A 401 -10.70 -34.44 -2.87
C LEU A 401 -9.30 -35.05 -2.69
N VAL A 402 -8.59 -35.25 -3.80
CA VAL A 402 -7.21 -35.75 -3.83
C VAL A 402 -6.29 -34.67 -4.40
N VAL A 403 -5.36 -34.18 -3.59
CA VAL A 403 -4.25 -33.32 -4.03
C VAL A 403 -3.01 -34.21 -4.16
N ALA A 404 -2.69 -34.62 -5.37
CA ALA A 404 -1.60 -35.56 -5.68
C ALA A 404 -0.31 -34.84 -6.16
N GLY A 405 -0.17 -33.57 -5.79
CA GLY A 405 0.84 -32.63 -6.26
C GLY A 405 0.24 -31.25 -6.50
N GLY A 406 1.08 -30.23 -6.56
CA GLY A 406 0.66 -28.87 -6.94
C GLY A 406 0.07 -28.06 -5.80
N LEU A 407 -0.85 -27.14 -6.11
CA LEU A 407 -1.37 -26.13 -5.18
C LEU A 407 -2.89 -26.29 -4.97
N LEU A 408 -3.31 -26.28 -3.71
CA LEU A 408 -4.69 -26.01 -3.31
C LEU A 408 -4.70 -24.75 -2.44
N SER A 409 -5.33 -23.68 -2.91
CA SER A 409 -5.35 -22.38 -2.23
C SER A 409 -6.78 -21.90 -1.98
N GLY A 410 -7.13 -21.63 -0.72
CA GLY A 410 -8.49 -21.25 -0.32
C GLY A 410 -9.16 -22.29 0.58
N ARG A 411 -10.38 -22.02 1.03
CA ARG A 411 -11.11 -22.93 1.94
C ARG A 411 -11.59 -24.20 1.24
N VAL A 412 -11.78 -25.25 2.01
CA VAL A 412 -12.36 -26.54 1.63
C VAL A 412 -13.51 -26.85 2.57
N ASP A 413 -14.69 -27.01 2.00
CA ASP A 413 -15.90 -27.42 2.71
C ASP A 413 -16.58 -28.51 1.89
N LEU A 414 -16.53 -29.76 2.37
CA LEU A 414 -17.06 -30.90 1.62
C LEU A 414 -18.52 -31.22 1.92
N GLY A 415 -19.19 -30.40 2.73
CA GLY A 415 -20.63 -30.52 2.95
C GLY A 415 -21.04 -31.73 3.80
N GLY A 416 -22.07 -32.44 3.38
CA GLY A 416 -22.68 -33.49 4.18
C GLY A 416 -22.51 -34.87 3.56
N GLY A 417 -21.95 -35.82 4.29
CA GLY A 417 -21.92 -37.21 3.85
C GLY A 417 -20.72 -37.97 4.39
N VAL A 418 -20.03 -38.70 3.51
CA VAL A 418 -18.81 -39.43 3.87
C VAL A 418 -17.69 -38.96 2.97
N ASP A 419 -17.02 -37.91 3.43
CA ASP A 419 -16.13 -37.10 2.64
C ASP A 419 -14.66 -37.36 3.01
N SER A 420 -13.78 -37.13 2.04
CA SER A 420 -12.35 -37.30 2.27
C SER A 420 -11.48 -36.30 1.53
N LEU A 421 -10.46 -35.80 2.23
CA LEU A 421 -9.36 -35.03 1.68
C LEU A 421 -8.06 -35.81 1.82
N THR A 422 -7.37 -36.06 0.72
CA THR A 422 -6.05 -36.71 0.71
C THR A 422 -5.02 -35.85 0.00
N ALA A 423 -3.97 -35.41 0.70
CA ALA A 423 -2.83 -34.71 0.11
C ALA A 423 -1.60 -35.63 0.08
N THR A 424 -0.96 -35.78 -1.08
CA THR A 424 0.19 -36.65 -1.31
C THR A 424 1.14 -36.05 -2.33
N GLY A 425 2.39 -36.54 -2.40
CA GLY A 425 3.41 -35.94 -3.27
C GLY A 425 3.82 -34.55 -2.79
N THR A 426 4.46 -33.77 -3.66
CA THR A 426 4.84 -32.37 -3.39
C THR A 426 3.61 -31.47 -3.54
N SER A 427 2.81 -31.39 -2.48
CA SER A 427 1.53 -30.67 -2.44
C SER A 427 1.60 -29.49 -1.48
N THR A 428 1.08 -28.34 -1.87
CA THR A 428 0.95 -27.16 -1.01
C THR A 428 -0.52 -26.88 -0.71
N LEU A 429 -0.87 -26.82 0.57
CA LEU A 429 -2.16 -26.32 1.04
C LEU A 429 -1.96 -24.88 1.52
N ALA A 430 -2.57 -23.92 0.84
CA ALA A 430 -2.41 -22.49 1.10
C ALA A 430 -3.69 -21.88 1.68
N PHE A 431 -3.56 -21.18 2.81
CA PHE A 431 -4.70 -20.63 3.54
C PHE A 431 -4.47 -19.16 3.93
N SER A 432 -5.49 -18.34 3.71
CA SER A 432 -5.56 -16.98 4.25
C SER A 432 -6.21 -17.00 5.63
N LEU A 433 -5.55 -16.38 6.61
CA LEU A 433 -5.95 -16.38 8.01
C LEU A 433 -5.96 -14.95 8.58
N SER A 434 -6.88 -14.67 9.48
CA SER A 434 -6.83 -13.50 10.34
C SER A 434 -5.62 -13.64 11.27
N PRO A 435 -4.77 -12.60 11.43
CA PRO A 435 -3.66 -12.62 12.37
C PRO A 435 -4.08 -12.98 13.80
N LEU A 436 -5.29 -12.61 14.20
CA LEU A 436 -5.84 -12.82 15.55
C LEU A 436 -6.41 -14.23 15.78
N GLY A 437 -6.39 -15.11 14.77
CA GLY A 437 -6.88 -16.49 14.92
C GLY A 437 -8.40 -16.62 14.98
N THR A 438 -9.14 -15.61 14.50
CA THR A 438 -10.61 -15.62 14.45
C THR A 438 -11.17 -16.33 13.23
N THR A 439 -10.32 -16.64 12.24
CA THR A 439 -10.70 -17.39 11.04
C THR A 439 -11.16 -18.81 11.42
N PRO A 440 -12.37 -19.23 10.98
CA PRO A 440 -12.77 -20.62 11.09
C PRO A 440 -11.82 -21.53 10.33
N ALA A 441 -11.76 -22.81 10.72
CA ALA A 441 -10.91 -23.80 10.08
C ALA A 441 -11.12 -23.79 8.55
N PRO A 442 -10.06 -23.51 7.75
CA PRO A 442 -10.17 -23.50 6.30
C PRO A 442 -10.59 -24.84 5.72
N VAL A 443 -10.31 -25.96 6.37
CA VAL A 443 -10.82 -27.29 5.98
C VAL A 443 -11.83 -27.75 7.03
N GLN A 444 -13.08 -27.93 6.61
CA GLN A 444 -14.20 -28.32 7.47
C GLN A 444 -15.15 -29.28 6.75
N ASN A 445 -16.10 -29.84 7.51
CA ASN A 445 -17.14 -30.73 6.98
C ASN A 445 -16.53 -31.86 6.16
N VAL A 446 -15.59 -32.58 6.78
CA VAL A 446 -14.88 -33.71 6.16
C VAL A 446 -14.65 -34.81 7.19
N GLU A 447 -15.04 -36.04 6.86
CA GLU A 447 -14.89 -37.17 7.76
C GLU A 447 -13.43 -37.58 7.89
N VAL A 448 -12.72 -37.71 6.76
CA VAL A 448 -11.37 -38.29 6.73
C VAL A 448 -10.37 -37.39 6.01
N VAL A 449 -9.35 -36.95 6.73
CA VAL A 449 -8.22 -36.21 6.17
C VAL A 449 -6.93 -37.01 6.29
N ARG A 450 -6.20 -37.14 5.17
CA ARG A 450 -4.91 -37.83 5.09
C ARG A 450 -3.87 -36.94 4.45
N LEU A 451 -2.90 -36.49 5.23
CA LEU A 451 -1.77 -35.69 4.75
C LEU A 451 -0.53 -36.60 4.70
N GLY A 452 0.02 -36.76 3.50
CA GLY A 452 1.18 -37.61 3.23
C GLY A 452 2.51 -36.85 3.31
N PRO A 453 3.65 -37.58 3.28
CA PRO A 453 4.97 -36.96 3.20
C PRO A 453 5.09 -36.12 1.93
N GLY A 454 5.67 -34.92 2.04
CA GLY A 454 5.78 -33.94 0.96
C GLY A 454 4.67 -32.88 0.92
N THR A 455 3.67 -32.97 1.80
CA THR A 455 2.65 -31.91 1.96
C THR A 455 3.22 -30.75 2.78
N SER A 456 3.10 -29.51 2.29
CA SER A 456 3.46 -28.28 2.99
C SER A 456 2.27 -27.35 3.20
N LEU A 457 2.31 -26.57 4.28
CA LEU A 457 1.31 -25.57 4.61
C LEU A 457 1.87 -24.18 4.30
N ALA A 458 1.15 -23.39 3.52
CA ALA A 458 1.49 -21.99 3.24
C ALA A 458 0.44 -21.08 3.86
N LEU A 459 0.85 -20.25 4.81
CA LEU A 459 -0.03 -19.34 5.54
C LEU A 459 0.18 -17.92 5.04
N THR A 460 -0.91 -17.27 4.68
CA THR A 460 -0.94 -15.84 4.41
C THR A 460 -1.84 -15.18 5.42
N PHE A 461 -1.40 -14.07 6.00
CA PHE A 461 -2.21 -13.36 6.98
C PHE A 461 -2.92 -12.15 6.38
N GLU A 462 -4.17 -11.92 6.78
CA GLU A 462 -4.94 -10.73 6.41
C GLU A 462 -4.27 -9.44 6.91
N LYS A 463 -4.39 -8.35 6.15
CA LYS A 463 -3.63 -7.09 6.40
C LYS A 463 -3.98 -6.38 7.71
N THR A 464 -5.11 -6.71 8.33
CA THR A 464 -5.57 -6.13 9.59
C THR A 464 -5.04 -6.96 10.76
N GLY A 465 -4.08 -6.40 11.49
CA GLY A 465 -3.51 -6.98 12.69
C GLY A 465 -2.12 -7.57 12.54
N TYR A 466 -1.63 -8.17 13.62
CA TYR A 466 -0.33 -8.82 13.70
C TYR A 466 -0.44 -10.19 14.35
N VAL A 467 0.53 -11.06 14.06
CA VAL A 467 0.62 -12.39 14.66
C VAL A 467 1.40 -12.27 15.97
N ALA A 468 0.69 -12.42 17.09
CA ALA A 468 1.29 -12.50 18.42
C ALA A 468 2.07 -13.83 18.57
N ASN A 469 3.05 -13.85 19.48
CA ASN A 469 3.79 -15.08 19.73
C ASN A 469 2.88 -16.18 20.32
N ALA A 470 3.07 -17.40 19.83
CA ALA A 470 2.29 -18.58 20.20
C ALA A 470 0.79 -18.47 19.86
N GLN A 471 0.41 -17.59 18.93
CA GLN A 471 -0.96 -17.53 18.41
C GLN A 471 -1.29 -18.83 17.68
N THR A 472 -2.44 -19.43 17.99
CA THR A 472 -2.86 -20.71 17.43
C THR A 472 -3.95 -20.54 16.38
N TYR A 473 -3.88 -21.36 15.32
CA TYR A 473 -4.82 -21.40 14.21
C TYR A 473 -5.25 -22.84 13.97
N THR A 474 -6.53 -23.14 14.12
CA THR A 474 -7.07 -24.44 13.69
C THR A 474 -7.24 -24.42 12.18
N LEU A 475 -6.50 -25.27 11.46
CA LEU A 475 -6.53 -25.30 10.00
C LEU A 475 -7.48 -26.35 9.44
N ILE A 476 -7.58 -27.48 10.14
CA ILE A 476 -8.39 -28.62 9.72
C ILE A 476 -9.21 -29.06 10.92
N ASN A 477 -10.50 -29.26 10.68
CA ASN A 477 -11.41 -29.94 11.58
C ASN A 477 -12.03 -31.13 10.82
N ALA A 478 -11.71 -32.34 11.26
CA ALA A 478 -12.18 -33.58 10.66
C ALA A 478 -12.57 -34.60 11.73
N GLN A 479 -13.31 -35.65 11.37
CA GLN A 479 -13.57 -36.76 12.31
C GLN A 479 -12.32 -37.63 12.53
N SER A 480 -11.51 -37.81 11.47
CA SER A 480 -10.24 -38.52 11.52
C SER A 480 -9.20 -37.83 10.66
N LEU A 481 -8.06 -37.48 11.28
CA LEU A 481 -6.92 -36.85 10.62
C LEU A 481 -5.66 -37.69 10.83
N SER A 482 -4.92 -37.92 9.74
CA SER A 482 -3.58 -38.51 9.76
C SER A 482 -2.57 -37.57 9.11
N VAL A 483 -1.43 -37.38 9.78
CA VAL A 483 -0.31 -36.54 9.36
C VAL A 483 0.98 -37.37 9.32
N PRO A 484 1.99 -36.99 8.50
CA PRO A 484 3.22 -37.78 8.43
C PRO A 484 4.01 -37.65 9.73
N ALA A 485 4.72 -38.72 10.12
CA ALA A 485 5.55 -38.74 11.33
C ALA A 485 6.69 -37.69 11.30
N SER A 486 7.10 -37.24 10.11
CA SER A 486 8.06 -36.15 9.91
C SER A 486 7.53 -34.76 10.28
N GLY A 487 6.23 -34.63 10.54
CA GLY A 487 5.55 -33.33 10.64
C GLY A 487 5.32 -32.69 9.27
N LEU A 488 4.64 -31.54 9.28
CA LEU A 488 4.34 -30.74 8.09
C LEU A 488 5.18 -29.46 8.12
N PRO A 489 5.96 -29.15 7.07
CA PRO A 489 6.60 -27.85 6.94
C PRO A 489 5.55 -26.74 6.78
N VAL A 490 5.76 -25.64 7.50
CA VAL A 490 4.89 -24.46 7.45
C VAL A 490 5.69 -23.24 7.03
N THR A 491 5.19 -22.54 6.01
CA THR A 491 5.74 -21.25 5.55
C THR A 491 4.72 -20.14 5.82
N SER A 492 5.21 -18.93 6.11
CA SER A 492 4.39 -17.73 6.30
C SER A 492 4.84 -16.62 5.36
N ASP A 493 3.91 -15.74 4.97
CA ASP A 493 4.20 -14.47 4.31
C ASP A 493 4.90 -13.44 5.22
N LEU A 494 4.89 -13.67 6.55
CA LEU A 494 5.54 -12.83 7.53
C LEU A 494 6.93 -13.41 7.91
N PRO A 495 8.04 -12.68 7.68
CA PRO A 495 9.41 -13.24 7.78
C PRO A 495 9.86 -13.62 9.20
N MET A 496 9.23 -13.02 10.21
CA MET A 496 9.45 -13.24 11.64
C MET A 496 8.55 -14.31 12.25
N VAL A 497 7.60 -14.88 11.48
CA VAL A 497 6.67 -15.89 11.97
C VAL A 497 7.05 -17.25 11.41
N ARG A 498 7.21 -18.23 12.30
CA ARG A 498 7.40 -19.64 11.94
C ARG A 498 6.22 -20.46 12.44
N GLY A 499 5.67 -21.32 11.61
CA GLY A 499 4.56 -22.20 12.01
C GLY A 499 5.04 -23.55 12.53
N VAL A 500 4.43 -24.03 13.60
CA VAL A 500 4.57 -25.43 14.06
C VAL A 500 3.21 -26.09 14.01
N ALA A 501 3.07 -27.13 13.18
CA ALA A 501 1.82 -27.87 13.02
C ALA A 501 1.76 -29.06 14.00
N VAL A 502 0.63 -29.21 14.69
CA VAL A 502 0.35 -30.30 15.62
C VAL A 502 -1.04 -30.86 15.32
N SER A 503 -1.18 -32.19 15.34
CA SER A 503 -2.46 -32.86 15.20
C SER A 503 -2.80 -33.65 16.46
N ASP A 504 -4.08 -33.63 16.85
CA ASP A 504 -4.65 -34.46 17.93
C ASP A 504 -5.43 -35.68 17.40
N GLY A 505 -5.39 -35.94 16.09
CA GLY A 505 -6.14 -37.00 15.41
C GLY A 505 -7.50 -36.58 14.84
N ALA A 506 -7.99 -35.37 15.15
CA ALA A 506 -9.21 -34.79 14.57
C ALA A 506 -8.95 -33.37 14.02
N ASN A 507 -8.18 -32.58 14.75
CA ASN A 507 -7.80 -31.22 14.41
C ASN A 507 -6.33 -31.15 13.97
N LEU A 508 -6.06 -30.23 13.05
CA LEU A 508 -4.71 -29.75 12.77
C LEU A 508 -4.61 -28.30 13.24
N THR A 509 -3.78 -28.05 14.23
CA THR A 509 -3.53 -26.70 14.75
C THR A 509 -2.12 -26.28 14.37
N VAL A 510 -1.97 -25.06 13.87
CA VAL A 510 -0.68 -24.42 13.69
C VAL A 510 -0.48 -23.34 14.74
N THR A 511 0.64 -23.40 15.44
CA THR A 511 1.08 -22.35 16.35
C THR A 511 2.09 -21.46 15.63
N GLY A 512 1.77 -20.16 15.49
CA GLY A 512 2.67 -19.13 14.99
C GLY A 512 3.66 -18.72 16.08
N LEU A 513 4.92 -19.13 15.93
CA LEU A 513 6.03 -18.70 16.78
C LEU A 513 6.67 -17.47 16.17
N ARG A 514 6.59 -16.35 16.90
CA ARG A 514 7.20 -15.09 16.48
C ARG A 514 8.64 -15.04 16.96
N ASP A 515 9.54 -14.56 16.10
CA ASP A 515 10.92 -14.26 16.48
C ASP A 515 10.95 -13.03 17.41
N MET A 516 11.11 -13.30 18.71
CA MET A 516 11.07 -12.31 19.79
C MET A 516 12.27 -11.35 19.83
N GLY A 517 13.19 -11.42 18.86
CA GLY A 517 14.27 -10.45 18.70
C GLY A 517 14.26 -9.79 17.32
N TRP A 518 13.17 -9.91 16.56
CA TRP A 518 13.08 -9.41 15.19
C TRP A 518 13.32 -7.90 15.13
N TYR A 519 12.55 -7.12 15.90
CA TYR A 519 12.70 -5.67 15.89
C TYR A 519 13.95 -5.23 16.63
N THR A 520 14.36 -5.93 17.69
CA THR A 520 15.62 -5.66 18.42
C THR A 520 16.83 -5.67 17.48
N ARG A 521 16.85 -6.55 16.47
CA ARG A 521 17.92 -6.63 15.47
C ARG A 521 17.73 -5.68 14.29
N ALA A 522 16.48 -5.39 13.93
CA ALA A 522 16.17 -4.54 12.78
C ALA A 522 16.24 -3.04 13.11
N ALA A 523 15.88 -2.63 14.33
CA ALA A 523 15.83 -1.24 14.73
C ALA A 523 17.23 -0.67 14.98
N ALA A 524 17.42 0.60 14.60
CA ALA A 524 18.65 1.34 14.88
C ALA A 524 18.92 1.49 16.39
N ASP A 525 17.86 1.53 17.20
CA ASP A 525 17.92 1.46 18.65
C ASP A 525 17.38 0.11 19.13
N HIS A 526 18.27 -0.72 19.67
CA HIS A 526 17.92 -2.05 20.19
C HIS A 526 16.93 -1.97 21.36
N SER A 527 16.95 -0.90 22.17
CA SER A 527 16.01 -0.75 23.27
C SER A 527 14.58 -0.51 22.77
N LEU A 528 14.44 0.31 21.72
CA LEU A 528 13.17 0.54 21.03
C LEU A 528 12.67 -0.77 20.40
N GLY A 529 13.55 -1.48 19.69
CA GLY A 529 13.24 -2.77 19.10
C GLY A 529 12.77 -3.80 20.13
N ALA A 530 13.42 -3.87 21.29
CA ALA A 530 13.01 -4.76 22.38
C ALA A 530 11.63 -4.41 22.95
N ALA A 531 11.28 -3.12 23.05
CA ALA A 531 9.94 -2.70 23.47
C ALA A 531 8.87 -3.10 22.43
N LEU A 532 9.17 -3.02 21.14
CA LEU A 532 8.27 -3.48 20.07
C LEU A 532 8.12 -5.01 20.08
N ASP A 533 9.22 -5.75 20.25
CA ASP A 533 9.17 -7.22 20.38
C ASP A 533 8.34 -7.65 21.61
N ALA A 534 8.51 -6.96 22.74
CA ALA A 534 7.72 -7.20 23.94
C ALA A 534 6.24 -6.83 23.76
N ALA A 535 5.93 -5.74 23.05
CA ALA A 535 4.57 -5.37 22.71
C ALA A 535 3.90 -6.38 21.77
N ALA A 536 4.68 -7.01 20.87
CA ALA A 536 4.22 -8.05 19.96
C ALA A 536 4.13 -9.45 20.60
N ALA A 537 4.62 -9.62 21.84
CA ALA A 537 4.64 -10.91 22.53
C ALA A 537 3.23 -11.47 22.79
N THR A 538 2.28 -10.59 23.09
CA THR A 538 0.89 -10.91 23.40
C THR A 538 -0.04 -10.07 22.54
N VAL A 539 -1.29 -10.50 22.37
CA VAL A 539 -2.31 -9.70 21.67
C VAL A 539 -2.56 -8.40 22.45
N ASN A 540 -2.28 -7.27 21.81
CA ASN A 540 -2.49 -5.92 22.31
C ASN A 540 -3.28 -5.13 21.26
N PRO A 541 -4.60 -4.99 21.44
CA PRO A 541 -5.45 -4.25 20.50
C PRO A 541 -5.00 -2.80 20.26
N ALA A 542 -4.38 -2.16 21.25
CA ALA A 542 -3.91 -0.77 21.11
C ALA A 542 -2.69 -0.65 20.19
N MET A 543 -1.93 -1.73 19.97
CA MET A 543 -0.76 -1.75 19.08
C MET A 543 -1.04 -2.42 17.74
N GLU A 544 -2.25 -2.94 17.54
CA GLU A 544 -2.59 -3.81 16.41
C GLU A 544 -2.27 -3.18 15.04
N GLY A 545 -2.68 -1.91 14.85
CA GLY A 545 -2.43 -1.19 13.60
C GLY A 545 -0.95 -0.89 13.37
N LEU A 546 -0.23 -0.47 14.41
CA LEU A 546 1.19 -0.10 14.29
C LEU A 546 2.06 -1.34 14.03
N LEU A 547 1.88 -2.40 14.81
CA LEU A 547 2.62 -3.66 14.63
C LEU A 547 2.23 -4.35 13.32
N GLY A 548 0.95 -4.37 12.96
CA GLY A 548 0.50 -4.97 11.69
C GLY A 548 1.11 -4.28 10.46
N LEU A 549 1.30 -2.96 10.51
CA LEU A 549 1.98 -2.23 9.45
C LEU A 549 3.50 -2.50 9.45
N LEU A 550 4.14 -2.52 10.62
CA LEU A 550 5.56 -2.83 10.76
C LEU A 550 5.89 -4.26 10.30
N ASP A 551 5.02 -5.22 10.60
CA ASP A 551 5.14 -6.64 10.21
C ASP A 551 5.26 -6.82 8.69
N ARG A 552 4.69 -5.89 7.93
CA ARG A 552 4.58 -5.94 6.46
C ARG A 552 5.41 -4.87 5.78
N CYS A 553 6.10 -4.02 6.53
CA CYS A 553 6.94 -3.00 5.94
C CYS A 553 8.19 -3.66 5.34
N GLY A 554 8.52 -3.31 4.09
CA GLY A 554 9.72 -3.84 3.43
C GLY A 554 11.04 -3.34 4.02
N ASP A 555 10.99 -2.29 4.86
CA ASP A 555 12.13 -1.67 5.52
C ASP A 555 11.82 -1.41 7.02
N PRO A 556 11.93 -2.45 7.88
CA PRO A 556 11.70 -2.30 9.32
C PRO A 556 12.70 -1.37 9.99
N THR A 557 13.93 -1.26 9.47
CA THR A 557 14.95 -0.35 10.02
C THR A 557 14.54 1.11 9.82
N GLY A 558 14.16 1.49 8.60
CA GLY A 558 13.70 2.84 8.29
C GLY A 558 12.39 3.22 8.99
N ALA A 559 11.45 2.27 9.11
CA ALA A 559 10.18 2.50 9.82
C ALA A 559 10.40 2.70 11.33
N THR A 560 11.17 1.83 11.98
CA THR A 560 11.44 1.93 13.42
C THR A 560 12.28 3.17 13.78
N ALA A 561 13.17 3.64 12.90
CA ALA A 561 13.92 4.88 13.12
C ALA A 561 13.02 6.12 13.29
N GLN A 562 11.81 6.12 12.71
CA GLN A 562 10.84 7.21 12.83
C GLN A 562 10.04 7.16 14.15
N LEU A 563 10.12 6.06 14.91
CA LEU A 563 9.40 5.86 16.16
C LEU A 563 10.17 6.35 17.40
N GLY A 564 11.46 6.67 17.26
CA GLY A 564 12.27 7.18 18.36
C GLY A 564 11.96 8.64 18.72
N PRO A 565 12.28 9.10 19.95
CA PRO A 565 12.00 10.46 20.44
C PRO A 565 13.00 11.50 19.91
N GLY A 566 13.03 11.69 18.59
CA GLY A 566 13.98 12.55 17.88
C GLY A 566 14.15 13.95 18.50
N PRO A 567 13.11 14.78 18.58
CA PRO A 567 13.22 16.14 19.13
C PRO A 567 13.70 16.16 20.58
N GLN A 568 13.23 15.21 21.40
CA GLN A 568 13.50 15.17 22.83
C GLN A 568 14.94 14.76 23.15
N THR A 569 15.61 14.04 22.24
CA THR A 569 17.01 13.62 22.40
C THR A 569 17.99 14.80 22.46
N ARG A 570 17.65 15.94 21.86
CA ARG A 570 18.53 17.13 21.78
C ARG A 570 18.11 18.29 22.69
N ALA A 571 16.99 18.17 23.41
CA ALA A 571 16.42 19.26 24.21
C ALA A 571 17.42 19.88 25.19
N THR A 572 18.18 19.08 25.94
CA THR A 572 19.16 19.59 26.92
C THR A 572 20.26 20.42 26.27
N VAL A 573 20.72 20.04 25.08
CA VAL A 573 21.79 20.76 24.37
C VAL A 573 21.31 22.14 23.94
N LEU A 574 20.10 22.23 23.39
CA LEU A 574 19.48 23.49 22.97
C LEU A 574 19.28 24.44 24.16
N VAL A 575 18.85 23.91 25.32
CA VAL A 575 18.70 24.71 26.55
C VAL A 575 20.06 25.21 27.06
N VAL A 576 21.12 24.39 26.99
CA VAL A 576 22.49 24.79 27.34
C VAL A 576 22.98 25.93 26.44
N ASP A 577 22.72 25.86 25.13
CA ASP A 577 23.13 26.89 24.17
C ASP A 577 22.37 28.21 24.44
N ALA A 578 21.07 28.13 24.71
CA ALA A 578 20.28 29.30 25.13
C ALA A 578 20.78 29.91 26.45
N ALA A 579 21.18 29.09 27.43
CA ALA A 579 21.77 29.55 28.69
C ALA A 579 23.15 30.19 28.50
N SER A 580 23.97 29.66 27.59
CA SER A 580 25.29 30.21 27.25
C SER A 580 25.19 31.53 26.49
N ALA A 581 24.24 31.68 25.56
CA ALA A 581 23.99 32.96 24.89
C ALA A 581 23.52 34.05 25.88
N PHE A 582 22.62 33.69 26.82
CA PHE A 582 22.19 34.58 27.90
C PHE A 582 23.36 35.01 28.81
N SER A 583 24.18 34.04 29.23
CA SER A 583 25.37 34.31 30.06
C SER A 583 26.41 35.15 29.30
N SER A 584 26.56 34.96 27.99
CA SER A 584 27.48 35.76 27.18
C SER A 584 26.99 37.20 26.99
N ALA A 585 25.69 37.41 26.75
CA ALA A 585 25.09 38.74 26.71
C ALA A 585 25.29 39.48 28.03
N PHE A 586 25.10 38.79 29.17
CA PHE A 586 25.45 39.30 30.50
C PHE A 586 26.94 39.69 30.59
N ALA A 587 27.86 38.78 30.26
CA ALA A 587 29.30 39.01 30.35
C ALA A 587 29.79 40.16 29.43
N GLY A 588 29.19 40.31 28.23
CA GLY A 588 29.40 41.43 27.32
C GLY A 588 29.11 42.76 28.02
N ARG A 589 27.94 42.87 28.66
CA ARG A 589 27.54 44.05 29.41
C ARG A 589 28.46 44.33 30.60
N MET A 590 28.87 43.31 31.36
CA MET A 590 29.70 43.53 32.56
C MET A 590 31.07 44.13 32.23
N ARG A 591 31.64 43.79 31.06
CA ARG A 591 32.92 44.35 30.60
C ARG A 591 32.86 45.82 30.20
N GLY A 592 31.72 46.29 29.70
CA GLY A 592 31.51 47.70 29.42
C GLY A 592 31.67 48.59 30.66
N LEU A 593 31.62 48.03 31.89
CA LEU A 593 31.78 48.73 33.17
C LEU A 593 33.24 48.97 33.56
N ARG A 594 34.19 48.27 32.95
CA ARG A 594 35.61 48.30 33.30
C ARG A 594 36.30 49.35 32.43
N GLY A 595 36.83 50.42 33.04
CA GLY A 595 37.57 51.46 32.29
C GLY A 595 37.50 52.90 32.82
N GLN A 596 36.78 53.21 33.91
CA GLN A 596 36.71 54.59 34.45
C GLN A 596 37.65 54.89 35.63
N SER A 597 38.64 54.05 35.93
CA SER A 597 39.73 54.48 36.82
C SER A 597 40.84 55.13 35.99
N GLY A 598 40.56 56.31 35.44
CA GLY A 598 41.62 57.23 35.04
C GLY A 598 42.48 57.52 36.27
N GLU A 599 43.79 57.34 36.12
CA GLU A 599 44.86 57.71 37.05
C GLU A 599 44.46 57.88 38.53
N ALA A 600 44.24 56.79 39.25
CA ALA A 600 44.33 56.82 40.70
C ALA A 600 44.69 55.44 41.24
N ARG A 601 45.76 55.42 42.04
CA ARG A 601 46.09 54.34 42.97
C ARG A 601 44.80 53.81 43.63
N GLY A 602 44.31 52.65 43.20
CA GLY A 602 43.31 51.90 43.93
C GLY A 602 43.84 51.57 45.33
N LEU A 603 42.95 51.49 46.33
CA LEU A 603 43.28 51.14 47.71
C LEU A 603 44.29 49.99 47.77
N ARG A 604 45.53 50.29 48.17
CA ARG A 604 46.51 49.26 48.56
C ARG A 604 46.12 48.78 49.96
N PRO A 605 45.84 47.48 50.18
CA PRO A 605 45.78 46.95 51.53
C PRO A 605 47.15 47.16 52.17
N ALA A 606 47.23 47.90 53.27
CA ALA A 606 48.46 47.98 54.06
C ALA A 606 48.66 46.62 54.73
N GLY A 607 49.58 45.80 54.21
CA GLY A 607 49.91 44.49 54.79
C GLY A 607 50.58 43.47 53.88
N PHE A 608 50.64 43.72 52.56
CA PHE A 608 51.38 42.87 51.62
C PHE A 608 52.48 43.70 50.97
N LEU A 609 53.57 43.95 51.70
CA LEU A 609 54.81 44.49 51.14
C LEU A 609 55.83 43.37 51.04
N ASP A 610 56.47 43.31 49.88
CA ASP A 610 57.75 42.66 49.59
C ASP A 610 57.83 41.13 49.52
N GLN A 611 56.96 40.48 48.72
CA GLN A 611 57.38 39.27 48.00
C GLN A 611 56.82 39.29 46.58
N ASP A 612 57.71 39.43 45.59
CA ASP A 612 57.44 39.00 44.22
C ASP A 612 57.18 37.48 44.26
N PRO A 613 55.98 36.98 43.93
CA PRO A 613 55.77 35.55 43.87
C PRO A 613 56.43 35.04 42.59
N GLY A 614 57.59 34.39 42.75
CA GLY A 614 58.20 33.60 41.68
C GLY A 614 57.28 32.43 41.29
N ALA A 615 57.45 31.94 40.06
CA ALA A 615 56.60 30.93 39.41
C ALA A 615 56.37 29.61 40.19
N GLY A 616 57.05 29.37 41.33
CA GLY A 616 56.81 28.22 42.21
C GLY A 616 55.51 28.28 43.01
N ASP A 617 55.00 29.48 43.35
CA ASP A 617 53.85 29.64 44.26
C ASP A 617 52.50 29.31 43.57
N LEU A 618 52.45 29.41 42.24
CA LEU A 618 51.32 28.94 41.43
C LEU A 618 51.20 27.40 41.42
N GLY A 619 52.31 26.69 41.66
CA GLY A 619 52.32 25.23 41.78
C GLY A 619 51.69 24.72 43.08
N ASP A 620 51.77 25.50 44.16
CA ASP A 620 51.18 25.13 45.44
C ASP A 620 49.68 25.49 45.51
N VAL A 621 49.26 26.57 44.85
CA VAL A 621 47.83 26.86 44.64
C VAL A 621 47.18 25.82 43.73
N SER A 622 47.87 25.34 42.68
CA SER A 622 47.35 24.27 41.81
C SER A 622 47.27 22.93 42.55
N ARG A 623 48.24 22.60 43.41
CA ARG A 623 48.22 21.37 44.24
C ARG A 623 47.15 21.40 45.32
N SER A 624 46.89 22.57 45.92
CA SER A 624 45.87 22.72 46.95
C SER A 624 44.44 22.68 46.37
N ALA A 625 44.25 23.23 45.16
CA ALA A 625 43.00 23.09 44.40
C ALA A 625 42.74 21.63 43.95
N LEU A 626 43.80 20.84 43.72
CA LEU A 626 43.72 19.42 43.38
C LEU A 626 43.53 18.50 44.60
N SER A 627 43.87 18.93 45.83
CA SER A 627 43.80 18.09 47.04
C SER A 627 42.54 18.24 47.90
N GLY A 628 41.59 19.10 47.53
CA GLY A 628 40.23 19.11 48.09
C GLY A 628 40.09 19.51 49.57
N ARG A 629 41.07 20.19 50.17
CA ARG A 629 40.96 20.74 51.53
C ARG A 629 41.11 22.26 51.49
N ILE A 630 40.02 22.97 51.77
CA ILE A 630 40.05 24.41 52.01
C ILE A 630 39.53 24.65 53.44
N GLU A 631 40.42 25.09 54.34
CA GLU A 631 40.04 25.70 55.62
C GLU A 631 40.00 27.22 55.45
N PHE A 632 38.83 27.83 55.59
CA PHE A 632 38.70 29.29 55.66
C PHE A 632 38.55 29.73 57.12
N GLY A 633 39.60 30.33 57.68
CA GLY A 633 39.55 30.99 58.98
C GLY A 633 38.87 32.39 58.92
N PRO A 634 38.19 32.86 59.99
CA PRO A 634 37.34 34.06 59.95
C PRO A 634 38.07 35.41 59.95
N SER A 635 39.40 35.47 59.74
CA SER A 635 40.19 36.68 60.01
C SER A 635 40.36 37.64 58.82
N ALA A 636 40.15 37.20 57.57
CA ALA A 636 40.43 38.03 56.39
C ALA A 636 39.39 39.11 56.07
N TRP A 637 38.13 38.98 56.54
CA TRP A 637 37.05 39.89 56.15
C TRP A 637 36.98 41.20 56.96
N ARG A 638 37.60 41.27 58.15
CA ARG A 638 37.62 42.50 58.98
C ARG A 638 38.71 43.50 58.60
N ALA A 639 39.73 43.08 57.85
CA ALA A 639 40.85 43.94 57.47
C ALA A 639 40.58 44.80 56.21
N ALA A 640 39.44 44.61 55.54
CA ALA A 640 39.11 45.28 54.26
C ALA A 640 38.13 46.47 54.40
N LEU A 641 37.76 46.89 55.62
CA LEU A 641 36.93 48.08 55.83
C LEU A 641 37.82 49.33 56.02
N PRO A 642 37.72 50.37 55.18
CA PRO A 642 38.40 51.63 55.43
C PRO A 642 37.77 52.35 56.63
N ALA A 643 38.59 52.78 57.59
CA ALA A 643 38.22 53.83 58.55
C ALA A 643 38.06 55.16 57.81
N GLY A 644 37.00 55.90 58.13
CA GLY A 644 36.60 57.10 57.41
C GLY A 644 37.52 58.30 57.59
N GLY A 645 37.45 59.21 56.60
CA GLY A 645 37.93 60.59 56.70
C GLY A 645 38.98 60.97 55.65
N GLY A 646 38.58 61.74 54.64
CA GLY A 646 39.51 62.43 53.73
C GLY A 646 38.89 62.78 52.38
N ALA A 647 38.85 64.07 52.05
CA ALA A 647 38.14 64.67 50.92
C ALA A 647 38.62 64.17 49.54
N THR A 648 37.66 63.96 48.63
CA THR A 648 37.86 63.56 47.22
C THR A 648 37.90 64.78 46.30
N PRO A 649 38.88 64.90 45.37
CA PRO A 649 38.74 65.79 44.22
C PRO A 649 37.77 65.19 43.19
N GLU A 650 36.97 66.05 42.54
CA GLU A 650 36.01 65.72 41.50
C GLU A 650 36.66 65.01 40.30
N THR A 651 36.25 63.76 40.09
CA THR A 651 36.26 63.08 38.80
C THR A 651 34.80 62.81 38.43
N VAL A 652 34.44 63.04 37.17
CA VAL A 652 33.05 62.97 36.66
C VAL A 652 32.40 61.65 37.09
N ALA A 653 31.51 61.71 38.09
CA ALA A 653 30.96 60.55 38.76
C ALA A 653 29.95 59.82 37.88
N GLU A 654 30.19 58.53 37.60
CA GLU A 654 29.15 57.62 37.13
C GLU A 654 28.02 57.53 38.17
N GLY A 655 26.77 57.52 37.70
CA GLY A 655 25.57 57.43 38.53
C GLY A 655 25.51 56.20 39.45
N ARG A 656 24.81 56.31 40.59
CA ARG A 656 24.66 55.22 41.58
C ARG A 656 23.74 54.12 41.08
N LEU A 657 22.79 54.48 40.21
CA LEU A 657 21.85 53.56 39.58
C LEU A 657 22.33 53.22 38.17
N GLU A 658 22.19 51.96 37.78
CA GLU A 658 22.41 51.52 36.40
C GLU A 658 21.19 50.78 35.85
N ALA A 659 20.92 50.99 34.57
CA ALA A 659 19.98 50.21 33.80
C ALA A 659 20.66 49.74 32.51
N PHE A 660 20.37 48.52 32.09
CA PHE A 660 20.89 47.96 30.85
C PHE A 660 19.84 47.11 30.15
N GLY A 661 20.03 46.97 28.84
CA GLY A 661 19.28 46.08 27.97
C GLY A 661 20.21 45.44 26.96
N SER A 662 19.93 44.20 26.55
CA SER A 662 20.67 43.52 25.50
C SER A 662 19.72 42.68 24.66
N LEU A 663 19.89 42.76 23.34
CA LEU A 663 19.32 41.83 22.39
C LEU A 663 20.40 40.84 22.01
N TYR A 664 20.07 39.56 21.95
CA TYR A 664 21.00 38.54 21.51
C TYR A 664 20.29 37.54 20.60
N GLY A 665 21.04 36.99 19.67
CA GLY A 665 20.60 35.90 18.83
C GLY A 665 21.72 34.91 18.64
N GLY A 666 21.37 33.70 18.26
CA GLY A 666 22.35 32.66 17.99
C GLY A 666 21.86 31.67 16.96
N HIS A 667 22.82 30.99 16.35
CA HIS A 667 22.59 29.93 15.41
C HIS A 667 23.51 28.75 15.76
N GLY A 668 22.92 27.57 15.89
CA GLY A 668 23.57 26.35 16.34
C GLY A 668 23.39 25.23 15.32
N LEU A 669 24.46 24.49 15.08
CA LEU A 669 24.47 23.32 14.20
C LEU A 669 25.00 22.12 14.97
N GLY A 670 24.21 21.04 14.99
CA GLY A 670 24.58 19.75 15.57
C GLY A 670 24.56 18.66 14.53
N ARG A 671 25.62 17.85 14.47
CA ARG A 671 25.71 16.69 13.59
C ARG A 671 24.91 15.52 14.16
N ALA A 672 24.31 14.72 13.27
CA ALA A 672 23.76 13.42 13.66
C ALA A 672 24.89 12.53 14.21
N GLY A 673 24.62 11.83 15.30
CA GLY A 673 25.64 11.01 15.95
C GLY A 673 25.16 10.39 17.25
N GLY A 674 25.69 9.19 17.56
CA GLY A 674 25.30 8.45 18.75
C GLY A 674 23.81 8.08 18.79
N GLY A 675 23.16 7.92 17.63
CA GLY A 675 21.73 7.55 17.53
C GLY A 675 20.72 8.69 17.65
N ALA A 676 21.17 9.94 17.84
CA ALA A 676 20.30 11.12 17.80
C ALA A 676 20.39 11.87 16.46
N PRO A 677 19.29 12.49 15.99
CA PRO A 677 19.30 13.30 14.77
C PRO A 677 20.24 14.50 14.90
N GLY A 678 20.75 14.98 13.77
CA GLY A 678 21.36 16.31 13.71
C GLY A 678 20.29 17.39 13.80
N TYR A 679 20.70 18.62 14.09
CA TYR A 679 19.80 19.75 14.24
C TYR A 679 20.41 21.04 13.69
N ASP A 680 19.53 21.93 13.26
CA ASP A 680 19.78 23.34 13.01
C ASP A 680 18.88 24.12 13.97
N SER A 681 19.45 25.06 14.73
CA SER A 681 18.70 25.82 15.72
C SER A 681 18.97 27.31 15.64
N ASP A 682 17.91 28.10 15.77
CA ASP A 682 17.95 29.54 15.92
C ASP A 682 17.51 29.94 17.32
N LEU A 683 18.17 30.95 17.88
CA LEU A 683 17.84 31.57 19.15
C LEU A 683 17.67 33.06 18.95
N THR A 684 16.63 33.64 19.55
CA THR A 684 16.49 35.09 19.67
C THR A 684 16.02 35.42 21.07
N GLY A 685 16.66 36.38 21.72
CA GLY A 685 16.33 36.76 23.07
C GLY A 685 16.63 38.22 23.39
N ALA A 686 16.01 38.66 24.46
CA ALA A 686 16.22 39.96 25.07
C ALA A 686 16.43 39.79 26.56
N MET A 687 17.35 40.55 27.12
CA MET A 687 17.54 40.64 28.56
C MET A 687 17.66 42.09 28.99
N GLY A 688 17.28 42.36 30.23
CA GLY A 688 17.43 43.67 30.83
C GLY A 688 17.63 43.54 32.33
N GLY A 689 18.21 44.57 32.92
CA GLY A 689 18.41 44.59 34.35
C GLY A 689 18.66 45.97 34.90
N VAL A 690 18.52 46.05 36.22
CA VAL A 690 18.78 47.24 37.01
C VAL A 690 19.72 46.88 38.13
N GLY A 691 20.61 47.80 38.48
CA GLY A 691 21.61 47.58 39.50
C GLY A 691 21.96 48.84 40.26
N ILE A 692 22.55 48.64 41.43
CA ILE A 692 23.13 49.70 42.23
C ILE A 692 24.63 49.47 42.38
N ARG A 693 25.39 50.56 42.36
CA ARG A 693 26.76 50.55 42.86
C ARG A 693 26.70 50.59 44.39
N ALA A 694 26.82 49.42 45.01
CA ALA A 694 26.68 49.27 46.46
C ALA A 694 27.91 49.81 47.21
N LEU A 695 29.10 49.58 46.66
CA LEU A 695 30.40 50.08 47.14
C LEU A 695 31.28 50.43 45.92
N PRO A 696 32.39 51.18 46.09
CA PRO A 696 33.41 51.27 45.04
C PRO A 696 33.82 49.87 44.57
N GLY A 697 33.66 49.59 43.28
CA GLY A 697 33.96 48.28 42.69
C GLY A 697 32.86 47.22 42.81
N LEU A 698 31.90 47.33 43.74
CA LEU A 698 30.81 46.34 43.90
C LEU A 698 29.48 46.83 43.31
N ARG A 699 28.93 46.04 42.39
CA ARG A 699 27.58 46.22 41.84
C ARG A 699 26.71 45.01 42.14
N LEU A 700 25.48 45.29 42.53
CA LEU A 700 24.46 44.29 42.83
C LEU A 700 23.18 44.69 42.10
N GLY A 701 22.49 43.72 41.51
CA GLY A 701 21.25 44.01 40.81
C GLY A 701 20.41 42.78 40.50
N MET A 702 19.30 43.04 39.82
CA MET A 702 18.39 42.04 39.32
C MET A 702 18.34 42.14 37.81
N LEU A 703 18.25 40.99 37.15
CA LEU A 703 18.04 40.93 35.72
C LEU A 703 16.98 39.90 35.38
N GLY A 704 16.37 40.08 34.21
CA GLY A 704 15.46 39.12 33.62
C GLY A 704 15.57 39.13 32.11
N GLY A 705 15.03 38.10 31.48
CA GLY A 705 15.01 38.01 30.05
C GLY A 705 14.03 36.99 29.52
N TYR A 706 13.76 37.12 28.23
CA TYR A 706 12.98 36.20 27.45
C TYR A 706 13.82 35.73 26.27
N ALA A 707 13.71 34.45 25.93
CA ALA A 707 14.29 33.88 24.72
C ALA A 707 13.28 32.97 24.03
N TRP A 708 13.38 32.90 22.71
CA TRP A 708 12.69 31.94 21.88
C TRP A 708 13.74 31.16 21.11
N SER A 709 13.75 29.85 21.29
CA SER A 709 14.59 28.92 20.55
C SER A 709 13.73 28.08 19.63
N ARG A 710 14.21 27.87 18.42
CA ARG A 710 13.62 26.95 17.44
C ARG A 710 14.67 26.00 16.94
N ALA A 711 14.29 24.75 16.71
CA ALA A 711 15.16 23.75 16.13
C ALA A 711 14.43 22.89 15.09
N ASP A 712 15.05 22.71 13.94
CA ASP A 712 14.66 21.76 12.91
C ASP A 712 15.62 20.56 12.96
N PHE A 713 15.07 19.35 13.06
CA PHE A 713 15.86 18.12 13.15
C PHE A 713 16.02 17.46 11.77
N THR A 714 17.27 17.11 11.45
CA THR A 714 17.65 16.47 10.18
C THR A 714 16.97 15.10 9.98
N ALA A 715 16.97 14.62 8.72
CA ALA A 715 16.36 13.36 8.32
C ALA A 715 14.86 13.23 8.70
N GLY A 716 14.15 14.37 8.73
CA GLY A 716 12.75 14.41 9.13
C GLY A 716 12.54 14.13 10.62
N GLY A 717 13.55 14.40 11.47
CA GLY A 717 13.48 14.18 12.91
C GLY A 717 12.50 15.10 13.66
N GLY A 718 11.80 15.98 12.95
CA GLY A 718 10.77 16.86 13.49
C GLY A 718 11.25 18.28 13.78
N LYS A 719 10.49 18.98 14.63
CA LYS A 719 10.74 20.37 15.02
C LYS A 719 10.52 20.57 16.50
N SER A 720 11.14 21.59 17.07
CA SER A 720 10.84 22.03 18.43
C SER A 720 10.98 23.53 18.59
N ASP A 721 10.09 24.10 19.39
CA ASP A 721 10.08 25.49 19.80
C ASP A 721 10.10 25.56 21.34
N ASP A 722 10.97 26.38 21.91
CA ASP A 722 11.08 26.62 23.37
C ASP A 722 10.99 28.11 23.68
N HIS A 723 10.03 28.48 24.53
CA HIS A 723 9.89 29.81 25.10
C HIS A 723 10.46 29.84 26.52
N ILE A 724 11.47 30.67 26.74
CA ILE A 724 12.29 30.66 27.94
C ILE A 724 12.17 32.01 28.64
N TRP A 725 11.75 32.02 29.90
CA TRP A 725 11.76 33.21 30.77
C TRP A 725 12.72 32.98 31.93
N ARG A 726 13.66 33.90 32.15
CA ARG A 726 14.63 33.83 33.27
C ARG A 726 14.59 35.10 34.11
N ILE A 727 14.79 34.93 35.41
CA ILE A 727 14.95 36.04 36.35
C ILE A 727 15.94 35.66 37.45
N GLY A 728 16.73 36.62 37.91
CA GLY A 728 17.54 36.43 39.10
C GLY A 728 18.53 37.55 39.41
N PRO A 729 19.23 37.43 40.54
CA PRO A 729 20.24 38.38 40.96
C PRO A 729 21.55 38.25 40.18
N TYR A 730 22.27 39.35 40.08
CA TYR A 730 23.66 39.37 39.62
C TYR A 730 24.53 40.21 40.55
N ALA A 731 25.83 39.89 40.55
CA ALA A 731 26.85 40.65 41.25
C ALA A 731 28.06 40.86 40.33
N SER A 732 28.73 41.99 40.51
CA SER A 732 29.98 42.32 39.82
C SER A 732 30.91 42.99 40.80
N PHE A 733 32.11 42.47 40.89
CA PHE A 733 33.12 42.98 41.80
C PHE A 733 34.40 43.27 41.02
N ASP A 734 34.65 44.56 40.79
CA ASP A 734 35.86 45.08 40.15
C ASP A 734 36.82 45.57 41.25
N PHE A 735 37.93 44.86 41.44
CA PHE A 735 38.98 45.20 42.40
C PHE A 735 40.33 45.05 41.72
N ALA A 736 40.84 46.14 41.16
CA ALA A 736 42.04 46.10 40.32
C ALA A 736 43.20 45.33 41.01
N PRO A 737 43.89 44.42 40.29
CA PRO A 737 43.76 44.10 38.86
C PRO A 737 42.71 43.03 38.51
N TYR A 738 41.88 42.60 39.44
CA TYR A 738 40.92 41.50 39.26
C TYR A 738 39.51 41.99 39.04
N ALA A 739 38.70 41.14 38.42
CA ALA A 739 37.28 41.35 38.36
C ALA A 739 36.50 40.03 38.31
N VAL A 740 35.36 40.02 39.01
CA VAL A 740 34.51 38.83 39.17
C VAL A 740 33.06 39.19 38.87
N ASP A 741 32.43 38.46 37.95
CA ASP A 741 31.01 38.58 37.64
C ASP A 741 30.30 37.28 38.01
N ALA A 742 29.15 37.40 38.68
CA ALA A 742 28.34 36.28 39.10
C ALA A 742 26.87 36.52 38.77
N LEU A 743 26.18 35.44 38.40
CA LEU A 743 24.77 35.43 38.03
C LEU A 743 24.13 34.14 38.55
N LEU A 744 22.93 34.24 39.12
CA LEU A 744 22.11 33.10 39.47
C LEU A 744 20.68 33.37 38.97
N THR A 745 20.15 32.54 38.09
CA THR A 745 18.77 32.70 37.58
C THR A 745 17.97 31.43 37.72
N TYR A 746 16.67 31.61 37.92
CA TYR A 746 15.67 30.57 37.77
C TYR A 746 14.87 30.85 36.50
N GLY A 747 14.63 29.80 35.71
CA GLY A 747 13.93 29.88 34.45
C GLY A 747 12.74 28.95 34.32
N ALA A 748 11.78 29.35 33.52
CA ALA A 748 10.64 28.55 33.10
C ALA A 748 10.63 28.42 31.57
N HIS A 749 10.27 27.23 31.09
CA HIS A 749 10.24 26.86 29.68
C HIS A 749 8.86 26.37 29.29
N GLN A 750 8.42 26.75 28.10
CA GLN A 750 7.27 26.14 27.44
C GLN A 750 7.73 25.58 26.10
N VAL A 751 7.72 24.25 25.99
CA VAL A 751 8.26 23.55 24.83
C VAL A 751 7.17 22.87 24.04
N HIS A 752 7.13 23.19 22.76
CA HIS A 752 6.36 22.47 21.77
C HIS A 752 7.31 21.64 20.90
N ALA A 753 6.91 20.43 20.54
CA ALA A 753 7.65 19.60 19.61
C ALA A 753 6.72 18.80 18.71
N GLU A 754 7.11 18.69 17.45
CA GLU A 754 6.44 17.92 16.40
C GLU A 754 7.38 16.82 15.92
N ARG A 755 6.89 15.58 15.86
CA ARG A 755 7.63 14.42 15.38
C ARG A 755 6.83 13.73 14.27
N PRO A 756 7.20 13.90 12.99
CA PRO A 756 6.51 13.25 11.90
C PRO A 756 6.88 11.76 11.85
N ILE A 757 5.90 10.92 11.52
CA ILE A 757 6.03 9.48 11.35
C ILE A 757 5.47 9.09 9.96
N PRO A 758 6.15 9.47 8.86
CA PRO A 758 5.64 9.26 7.50
C PRO A 758 5.15 7.85 7.19
N PHE A 759 5.84 6.80 7.64
CA PHE A 759 5.40 5.43 7.37
C PHE A 759 4.03 5.11 7.99
N TRP A 760 3.67 5.78 9.09
CA TRP A 760 2.41 5.65 9.81
C TRP A 760 1.38 6.71 9.35
N GLY A 761 1.77 7.65 8.49
CA GLY A 761 0.89 8.70 7.98
C GLY A 761 0.42 9.70 9.05
N ALA A 762 1.19 9.89 10.13
CA ALA A 762 0.81 10.75 11.25
C ALA A 762 1.96 11.63 11.75
N THR A 763 1.63 12.66 12.54
CA THR A 763 2.58 13.51 13.25
C THR A 763 2.24 13.51 14.72
N ALA A 764 3.21 13.14 15.57
CA ALA A 764 3.08 13.18 17.01
C ALA A 764 3.44 14.59 17.51
N ASN A 765 2.59 15.17 18.35
CA ASN A 765 2.70 16.53 18.87
C ASN A 765 2.79 16.49 20.39
N SER A 766 3.70 17.26 20.98
CA SER A 766 3.81 17.38 22.43
C SER A 766 3.86 18.83 22.89
N GLN A 767 3.34 19.07 24.08
CA GLN A 767 3.53 20.31 24.84
C GLN A 767 4.05 19.93 26.22
N SER A 768 5.16 20.53 26.65
CA SER A 768 5.78 20.24 27.93
C SER A 768 6.23 21.53 28.63
N THR A 769 6.33 21.47 29.96
CA THR A 769 6.91 22.54 30.76
C THR A 769 8.20 22.07 31.41
N MET A 770 9.21 22.94 31.42
CA MET A 770 10.47 22.69 32.11
C MET A 770 10.86 23.88 32.97
N ARG A 771 11.78 23.64 33.90
CA ARG A 771 12.34 24.68 34.77
C ARG A 771 13.84 24.54 34.80
N ASP A 772 14.56 25.65 34.80
CA ASP A 772 16.01 25.66 34.92
C ASP A 772 16.52 26.45 36.15
N LEU A 773 17.70 26.06 36.61
CA LEU A 773 18.53 26.83 37.53
C LEU A 773 19.90 27.02 36.86
N LEU A 774 20.25 28.28 36.58
CA LEU A 774 21.50 28.66 35.93
C LEU A 774 22.36 29.44 36.91
N ALA A 775 23.57 28.95 37.18
CA ALA A 775 24.61 29.67 37.91
C ALA A 775 25.78 29.94 36.97
N TYR A 776 26.25 31.18 36.91
CA TYR A 776 27.36 31.60 36.07
C TYR A 776 28.35 32.43 36.89
N LEU A 777 29.64 32.18 36.68
CA LEU A 777 30.75 32.87 37.31
C LEU A 777 31.82 33.16 36.27
N ARG A 778 32.36 34.38 36.25
CA ARG A 778 33.54 34.77 35.48
C ARG A 778 34.52 35.46 36.39
N ALA A 779 35.78 35.06 36.36
CA ALA A 779 36.88 35.75 37.01
C ALA A 779 37.95 36.10 35.97
N GLY A 780 38.48 37.33 36.01
CA GLY A 780 39.52 37.79 35.10
C GLY A 780 40.57 38.64 35.81
N ARG A 781 41.79 38.66 35.28
CA ARG A 781 42.87 39.53 35.76
C ARG A 781 43.36 40.42 34.61
N THR A 782 43.26 41.72 34.78
CA THR A 782 43.77 42.72 33.85
C THR A 782 45.29 42.82 33.95
N VAL A 783 45.97 42.71 32.80
CA VAL A 783 47.40 42.95 32.63
C VAL A 783 47.56 44.03 31.56
N ASP A 784 48.03 45.20 31.98
CA ASP A 784 48.37 46.30 31.07
C ASP A 784 49.66 45.97 30.32
N LEU A 785 49.61 45.99 28.99
CA LEU A 785 50.74 45.71 28.10
C LEU A 785 51.33 47.00 27.49
N GLY A 786 50.84 48.17 27.88
CA GLY A 786 51.24 49.47 27.36
C GLY A 786 50.52 49.84 26.05
N ALA A 787 50.64 51.11 25.63
CA ALA A 787 50.01 51.64 24.42
C ALA A 787 48.48 51.36 24.31
N ALA A 788 47.79 51.44 25.46
CA ALA A 788 46.37 51.13 25.63
C ALA A 788 45.97 49.69 25.27
N PHE A 789 46.92 48.75 25.25
CA PHE A 789 46.68 47.32 25.10
C PHE A 789 46.55 46.63 26.46
N VAL A 790 45.55 45.75 26.57
CA VAL A 790 45.27 44.99 27.79
C VAL A 790 45.12 43.51 27.44
N ALA A 791 45.78 42.66 28.21
CA ALA A 791 45.52 41.22 28.25
C ALA A 791 44.71 40.87 29.50
N GLU A 792 43.70 40.02 29.34
CA GLU A 792 42.84 39.54 30.43
C GLU A 792 42.73 38.01 30.34
N PRO A 793 43.64 37.25 30.99
CA PRO A 793 43.37 35.85 31.28
C PRO A 793 42.10 35.74 32.15
N PHE A 794 41.24 34.80 31.80
CA PHE A 794 39.96 34.61 32.48
C PHE A 794 39.60 33.13 32.65
N LEU A 795 38.79 32.89 33.68
CA LEU A 795 38.12 31.63 33.95
C LEU A 795 36.62 31.88 34.00
N GLU A 796 35.84 31.07 33.31
CA GLU A 796 34.38 31.03 33.42
C GLU A 796 33.93 29.67 33.94
N ALA A 797 32.85 29.65 34.71
CA ALA A 797 32.15 28.45 35.12
C ALA A 797 30.64 28.66 34.96
N GLN A 798 29.95 27.69 34.37
CA GLN A 798 28.51 27.71 34.16
C GLN A 798 27.91 26.37 34.59
N TYR A 799 26.97 26.40 35.52
CA TYR A 799 26.18 25.25 35.95
C TYR A 799 24.72 25.47 35.56
N LEU A 800 24.13 24.49 34.88
CA LEU A 800 22.72 24.47 34.51
C LEU A 800 22.10 23.17 35.05
N ARG A 801 21.00 23.29 35.80
CA ARG A 801 20.15 22.16 36.18
C ARG A 801 18.78 22.34 35.55
N LEU A 802 18.30 21.32 34.84
CA LEU A 802 17.00 21.28 34.17
C LEU A 802 16.09 20.25 34.86
N PHE A 803 14.85 20.66 35.14
CA PHE A 803 13.80 19.82 35.72
C PHE A 803 12.64 19.71 34.73
N ARG A 804 12.36 18.51 34.23
CA ARG A 804 11.29 18.24 33.26
C ARG A 804 10.23 17.34 33.89
N GLN A 805 8.97 17.77 33.80
CA GLN A 805 7.83 16.96 34.25
C GLN A 805 7.52 15.82 33.27
N ALA A 806 6.72 14.84 33.69
CA ALA A 806 6.19 13.82 32.78
C ALA A 806 5.18 14.45 31.82
N TYR A 807 5.14 13.97 30.57
CA TYR A 807 4.20 14.42 29.55
C TYR A 807 4.04 13.35 28.47
N GLY A 808 3.07 13.52 27.56
CA GLY A 808 2.82 12.61 26.44
C GLY A 808 2.65 13.36 25.12
N GLU A 809 2.87 12.65 24.03
CA GLU A 809 2.52 13.08 22.69
C GLU A 809 1.04 12.81 22.36
N SER A 810 0.55 13.46 21.32
CA SER A 810 -0.80 13.32 20.78
C SER A 810 -0.80 13.37 19.25
N GLY A 811 -1.84 12.86 18.60
CA GLY A 811 -1.99 12.93 17.13
C GLY A 811 -1.44 11.75 16.32
N ALA A 812 -0.68 10.82 16.93
CA ALA A 812 -0.17 9.61 16.27
C ALA A 812 -0.73 8.28 16.81
N GLY A 813 -1.71 8.33 17.72
CA GLY A 813 -2.37 7.14 18.27
C GLY A 813 -1.39 6.22 19.00
N ALA A 814 -1.36 4.93 18.65
CA ALA A 814 -0.46 3.93 19.25
C ALA A 814 1.03 4.34 19.24
N ALA A 815 1.44 5.14 18.26
CA ALA A 815 2.82 5.59 18.06
C ALA A 815 3.17 6.87 18.86
N ASN A 816 2.22 7.45 19.61
CA ASN A 816 2.52 8.53 20.57
C ASN A 816 3.49 8.01 21.63
N LEU A 817 4.42 8.86 22.06
CA LEU A 817 5.35 8.54 23.14
C LEU A 817 4.93 9.19 24.47
N LEU A 818 5.10 8.43 25.54
CA LEU A 818 4.98 8.87 26.92
C LEU A 818 6.37 9.07 27.51
N PHE A 819 6.62 10.25 28.04
CA PHE A 819 7.90 10.63 28.64
C PHE A 819 7.76 10.72 30.16
N PRO A 820 8.53 9.95 30.94
CA PRO A 820 8.58 10.13 32.38
C PRO A 820 9.28 11.44 32.76
N ALA A 821 9.03 11.89 34.00
CA ALA A 821 9.76 13.01 34.57
C ALA A 821 11.26 12.70 34.62
N ALA A 822 12.09 13.68 34.28
CA ALA A 822 13.53 13.52 34.24
C ALA A 822 14.23 14.84 34.55
N ASP A 823 15.40 14.74 35.17
CA ASP A 823 16.27 15.87 35.42
C ASP A 823 17.56 15.73 34.63
N SER A 824 18.18 16.86 34.27
CA SER A 824 19.48 16.88 33.58
C SER A 824 20.34 18.01 34.11
N ALA A 825 21.67 17.90 33.96
CA ALA A 825 22.59 18.97 34.34
C ALA A 825 23.71 19.12 33.31
N SER A 826 24.26 20.32 33.21
CA SER A 826 25.49 20.66 32.49
C SER A 826 26.37 21.50 33.41
N LEU A 827 27.66 21.19 33.45
CA LEU A 827 28.65 21.94 34.20
C LEU A 827 29.82 22.19 33.28
N THR A 828 30.05 23.45 32.92
CA THR A 828 31.13 23.82 32.01
C THR A 828 32.11 24.79 32.65
N SER A 829 33.38 24.67 32.27
CA SER A 829 34.40 25.68 32.56
C SER A 829 35.06 26.17 31.28
N VAL A 830 35.43 27.45 31.21
CA VAL A 830 36.23 28.01 30.13
C VAL A 830 37.49 28.66 30.68
N LEU A 831 38.66 28.18 30.27
CA LEU A 831 39.93 28.86 30.51
C LEU A 831 40.35 29.60 29.25
N GLY A 832 40.51 30.92 29.31
CA GLY A 832 40.77 31.73 28.13
C GLY A 832 41.61 32.97 28.36
N LEU A 833 41.93 33.62 27.24
CA LEU A 833 42.65 34.88 27.17
C LEU A 833 41.88 35.85 26.29
N ARG A 834 41.75 37.10 26.74
CA ARG A 834 41.22 38.22 25.98
C ARG A 834 42.32 39.25 25.74
N LEU A 835 42.32 39.84 24.55
CA LEU A 835 43.17 40.97 24.18
C LEU A 835 42.28 42.13 23.74
N ALA A 836 42.47 43.30 24.33
CA ALA A 836 41.70 44.50 24.03
C ALA A 836 42.63 45.69 23.78
N LYS A 837 42.17 46.64 22.95
CA LYS A 837 42.87 47.92 22.75
C LYS A 837 41.87 49.07 22.85
N THR A 838 42.17 50.09 23.63
CA THR A 838 41.32 51.28 23.75
C THR A 838 41.80 52.39 22.79
N PHE A 839 40.88 52.94 22.01
CA PHE A 839 41.07 54.10 21.16
C PHE A 839 40.22 55.26 21.68
N GLU A 840 40.88 56.34 22.09
CA GLU A 840 40.21 57.56 22.53
C GLU A 840 39.92 58.47 21.32
N TRP A 841 38.67 58.86 21.15
CA TRP A 841 38.20 59.81 20.13
C TRP A 841 37.29 60.86 20.78
N GLY A 842 37.89 61.96 21.26
CA GLY A 842 37.15 63.05 21.89
C GLY A 842 36.52 62.60 23.22
N ASN A 843 35.18 62.58 23.29
CA ASN A 843 34.42 62.10 24.44
C ASN A 843 33.96 60.63 24.31
N LEU A 844 34.47 59.91 23.31
CA LEU A 844 34.18 58.52 23.03
C LEU A 844 35.43 57.66 23.21
N ALA A 845 35.31 56.55 23.92
CA ALA A 845 36.34 55.51 24.00
C ALA A 845 35.84 54.25 23.28
N LEU A 846 36.54 53.84 22.23
CA LEU A 846 36.25 52.64 21.45
C LEU A 846 37.22 51.52 21.85
N GLU A 847 36.71 50.38 22.29
CA GLU A 847 37.49 49.22 22.71
C GLU A 847 37.08 47.98 21.89
N PRO A 848 37.78 47.70 20.78
CA PRO A 848 37.76 46.37 20.17
C PRO A 848 38.48 45.35 21.05
N ASP A 849 37.95 44.13 21.09
CA ASP A 849 38.60 42.99 21.73
C ASP A 849 38.43 41.68 20.94
N VAL A 850 39.38 40.78 21.14
CA VAL A 850 39.32 39.39 20.68
C VAL A 850 39.66 38.46 21.85
N TRP A 851 39.09 37.27 21.85
CA TRP A 851 39.34 36.30 22.91
C TRP A 851 39.21 34.87 22.41
N GLY A 852 39.88 33.96 23.11
CA GLY A 852 39.83 32.53 22.86
C GLY A 852 40.06 31.74 24.14
N GLY A 853 39.48 30.55 24.23
CA GLY A 853 39.60 29.68 25.38
C GLY A 853 39.18 28.25 25.10
N TRP A 854 39.59 27.36 26.01
CA TRP A 854 39.19 25.96 26.02
C TRP A 854 38.01 25.79 26.97
N ARG A 855 36.91 25.22 26.46
CA ARG A 855 35.70 24.88 27.19
C ARG A 855 35.67 23.38 27.47
N HIS A 856 35.39 23.00 28.71
CA HIS A 856 35.23 21.61 29.14
C HIS A 856 33.85 21.37 29.77
N GLU A 857 33.19 20.25 29.47
CA GLU A 857 31.91 19.79 30.02
C GLU A 857 32.10 18.60 30.99
N TYR A 858 31.75 18.78 32.26
CA TYR A 858 31.94 17.78 33.31
C TYR A 858 30.74 16.84 33.50
N ALA A 859 29.54 17.21 33.00
CA ALA A 859 28.34 16.38 33.16
C ALA A 859 28.31 15.19 32.16
N ASP A 860 27.23 14.39 32.20
CA ASP A 860 27.06 13.29 31.25
C ASP A 860 26.92 13.83 29.82
N VAL A 861 27.79 13.36 28.93
CA VAL A 861 27.79 13.74 27.51
C VAL A 861 27.08 12.72 26.62
N ASN A 862 26.61 11.61 27.18
CA ASN A 862 25.87 10.58 26.45
C ASN A 862 24.49 10.33 27.11
N PRO A 863 23.65 11.36 27.28
CA PRO A 863 22.38 11.22 27.96
C PRO A 863 21.46 10.26 27.21
N ARG A 864 20.55 9.59 27.93
CA ARG A 864 19.49 8.77 27.34
C ARG A 864 18.11 9.35 27.63
N VAL A 865 17.22 9.25 26.65
CA VAL A 865 15.81 9.63 26.77
C VAL A 865 14.98 8.37 26.90
N THR A 866 14.39 8.19 28.08
CA THR A 866 13.42 7.13 28.32
C THR A 866 12.06 7.54 27.76
N ALA A 867 11.38 6.62 27.08
CA ALA A 867 10.03 6.77 26.58
C ALA A 867 9.29 5.43 26.59
N ALA A 868 7.96 5.45 26.42
CA ALA A 868 7.16 4.26 26.15
C ALA A 868 6.08 4.62 25.11
N PHE A 869 5.61 3.64 24.33
CA PHE A 869 4.47 3.87 23.44
C PHE A 869 3.18 4.03 24.23
N GLU A 870 2.30 4.94 23.83
CA GLU A 870 0.96 5.06 24.42
C GLU A 870 0.14 3.77 24.24
N GLY A 871 0.33 3.07 23.12
CA GLY A 871 -0.29 1.76 22.89
C GLY A 871 0.30 0.62 23.73
N ALA A 872 1.48 0.80 24.33
CA ALA A 872 2.16 -0.21 25.15
C ALA A 872 2.92 0.45 26.33
N PRO A 873 2.23 1.10 27.29
CA PRO A 873 2.86 1.94 28.30
C PRO A 873 3.74 1.16 29.29
N GLY A 874 3.55 -0.17 29.41
CA GLY A 874 4.40 -1.05 30.20
C GLY A 874 5.73 -1.43 29.53
N GLN A 875 5.91 -1.13 28.24
CA GLN A 875 7.10 -1.48 27.47
C GLN A 875 7.95 -0.22 27.22
N GLY A 876 8.70 0.17 28.25
CA GLY A 876 9.61 1.31 28.18
C GLY A 876 10.89 1.00 27.40
N PHE A 877 11.44 2.01 26.73
CA PHE A 877 12.71 1.97 26.05
C PHE A 877 13.53 3.24 26.30
N ALA A 878 14.84 3.19 26.06
CA ALA A 878 15.76 4.30 26.28
C ALA A 878 16.57 4.61 25.01
N ALA A 879 16.18 5.69 24.33
CA ALA A 879 16.85 6.18 23.14
C ALA A 879 18.07 7.03 23.48
N PRO A 880 19.15 6.96 22.70
CA PRO A 880 20.33 7.77 22.97
C PRO A 880 20.12 9.24 22.57
N GLY A 881 20.57 10.15 23.43
CA GLY A 881 20.54 11.62 23.28
C GLY A 881 21.58 12.17 22.29
N GLY A 882 22.44 11.29 21.77
CA GLY A 882 23.63 11.64 21.01
C GLY A 882 24.78 12.11 21.89
N ASN A 883 26.00 12.09 21.33
CA ASN A 883 27.21 12.42 22.05
C ASN A 883 27.45 13.93 22.02
N ALA A 884 27.48 14.57 23.17
CA ALA A 884 27.95 15.95 23.33
C ALA A 884 29.50 15.99 23.36
N ASP A 885 30.10 17.06 22.86
CA ASP A 885 31.55 17.20 22.95
C ASP A 885 31.98 17.53 24.38
N ARG A 886 32.91 16.73 24.90
CA ARG A 886 33.56 16.96 26.20
C ARG A 886 34.38 18.25 26.20
N ASP A 887 35.06 18.52 25.10
CA ASP A 887 36.03 19.59 24.93
C ASP A 887 35.69 20.40 23.68
N GLN A 888 35.64 21.72 23.82
CA GLN A 888 35.26 22.66 22.76
C GLN A 888 36.20 23.85 22.77
N ALA A 889 36.48 24.40 21.59
CA ALA A 889 37.09 25.72 21.46
C ALA A 889 36.00 26.78 21.58
N ARG A 890 36.26 27.84 22.35
CA ARG A 890 35.36 29.00 22.44
C ARG A 890 36.15 30.26 22.09
N PHE A 891 35.65 31.07 21.18
CA PHE A 891 36.36 32.27 20.71
C PHE A 891 35.42 33.32 20.16
N GLY A 892 35.90 34.55 20.04
CA GLY A 892 35.07 35.61 19.51
C GLY A 892 35.72 36.97 19.51
N ALA A 893 34.90 37.98 19.21
CA ALA A 893 35.31 39.37 19.13
C ALA A 893 34.23 40.28 19.74
N GLY A 894 34.65 41.43 20.23
CA GLY A 894 33.80 42.43 20.83
C GLY A 894 34.17 43.83 20.38
N LEU A 895 33.20 44.73 20.44
CA LEU A 895 33.41 46.15 20.28
C LEU A 895 32.58 46.87 21.33
N SER A 896 33.24 47.66 22.18
CA SER A 896 32.58 48.50 23.18
C SER A 896 32.83 49.97 22.88
N LEU A 897 31.76 50.76 22.81
CA LEU A 897 31.82 52.22 22.70
C LEU A 897 31.32 52.82 24.02
N ARG A 898 32.17 53.59 24.69
CA ARG A 898 31.84 54.28 25.94
C ARG A 898 31.80 55.78 25.68
N ALA A 899 30.78 56.47 26.20
CA ALA A 899 30.63 57.92 26.09
C ALA A 899 30.61 58.59 27.47
N SER A 900 30.91 59.90 27.50
CA SER A 900 30.77 60.73 28.70
C SER A 900 29.38 60.59 29.35
N GLY A 901 29.33 60.47 30.68
CA GLY A 901 28.08 60.28 31.45
C GLY A 901 27.63 58.82 31.62
N GLY A 902 28.56 57.85 31.51
CA GLY A 902 28.34 56.44 31.85
C GLY A 902 27.44 55.66 30.87
N ARG A 903 27.27 56.19 29.65
CA ARG A 903 26.56 55.53 28.55
C ARG A 903 27.50 54.59 27.81
N SER A 904 27.07 53.36 27.52
CA SER A 904 27.86 52.43 26.72
C SER A 904 27.01 51.63 25.73
N LEU A 905 27.55 51.41 24.54
CA LEU A 905 27.07 50.46 23.55
C LEU A 905 28.10 49.33 23.42
N SER A 906 27.63 48.10 23.32
CA SER A 906 28.49 46.94 23.12
C SER A 906 27.92 46.03 22.04
N VAL A 907 28.80 45.49 21.21
CA VAL A 907 28.50 44.43 20.23
C VAL A 907 29.46 43.30 20.50
N ARG A 908 28.97 42.07 20.52
CA ARG A 908 29.78 40.89 20.82
C ARG A 908 29.37 39.70 19.96
N LEU A 909 30.37 39.07 19.36
CA LEU A 909 30.25 37.79 18.69
C LEU A 909 30.96 36.71 19.52
N ASP A 910 30.25 35.64 19.85
CA ASP A 910 30.79 34.43 20.45
C ASP A 910 30.62 33.25 19.50
N ASN A 911 31.62 32.38 19.45
CA ASN A 911 31.57 31.14 18.71
C ASN A 911 32.04 30.02 19.64
N THR A 912 31.39 28.86 19.54
CA THR A 912 31.82 27.60 20.12
C THR A 912 31.99 26.59 18.99
N ALA A 913 33.11 25.88 18.96
CA ALA A 913 33.39 24.84 17.98
C ALA A 913 33.83 23.55 18.68
N GLY A 914 33.15 22.45 18.40
CA GLY A 914 33.49 21.10 18.83
C GLY A 914 33.48 20.11 17.67
N ALA A 915 33.62 18.82 17.96
CA ALA A 915 33.63 17.78 16.93
C ALA A 915 32.23 17.45 16.41
N THR A 916 31.22 17.50 17.27
CA THR A 916 29.83 17.17 16.92
C THR A 916 28.93 18.39 16.78
N ARG A 917 29.34 19.57 17.28
CA ARG A 917 28.53 20.79 17.17
C ARG A 917 29.32 22.09 17.03
N SER A 918 28.64 23.13 16.53
CA SER A 918 29.11 24.52 16.53
C SER A 918 27.96 25.47 16.83
N ASP A 919 28.24 26.53 17.57
CA ASP A 919 27.27 27.57 17.92
C ASP A 919 27.89 28.96 17.71
N THR A 920 27.10 29.89 17.21
CA THR A 920 27.50 31.28 17.00
C THR A 920 26.43 32.19 17.61
N ALA A 921 26.81 33.07 18.52
CA ALA A 921 25.92 34.03 19.16
C ALA A 921 26.38 35.46 18.94
N LEU A 922 25.45 36.36 18.63
CA LEU A 922 25.63 37.80 18.53
C LEU A 922 24.80 38.48 19.61
N ALA A 923 25.42 39.39 20.37
CA ALA A 923 24.74 40.22 21.36
C ALA A 923 25.02 41.70 21.12
N VAL A 924 23.98 42.53 21.26
CA VAL A 924 24.06 43.99 21.21
C VAL A 924 23.44 44.54 22.49
N GLY A 925 24.23 45.29 23.26
CA GLY A 925 23.84 45.76 24.58
C GLY A 925 24.01 47.26 24.74
N VAL A 926 23.06 47.91 25.41
CA VAL A 926 23.09 49.31 25.82
C VAL A 926 23.05 49.43 27.34
N ARG A 927 23.74 50.44 27.87
CA ARG A 927 23.74 50.78 29.30
C ARG A 927 23.61 52.27 29.52
N LEU A 928 22.89 52.63 30.57
CA LEU A 928 22.78 53.98 31.12
C LEU A 928 23.06 53.95 32.62
N THR A 929 23.79 54.94 33.12
CA THR A 929 23.94 55.21 34.56
C THR A 929 23.28 56.54 34.92
N PHE A 930 22.65 56.61 36.09
CA PHE A 930 21.88 57.76 36.58
C PHE A 930 22.32 58.24 37.96
#